data_AF-A0A520TQS8-F1
#
_entry.id   AF-A0A520TQS8-F1
#
_cell.length_a   1.000
_cell.length_b   1.000
_cell.length_c   1.000
_cell.angle_alpha   90.00
_cell.angle_beta   90.00
_cell.angle_gamma   90.00
#
_symmetry.space_group_name_H-M   'P 1'
#
loop_
_entity.id
_entity.type
_entity.pdbx_description
1 polymer ?
#
loop_
_entity_poly.entity_id
_entity_poly.type
_entity_poly.pdbx_seq_one_letter_code
_entity_poly.pdbx_strand_id
1 'polypeptide(L)'
;MKKSEKEISISLVQKLVKEYYGIKGNATKLNGELDLNFKISANNSQYYLKVYNHGTDIKFAKFQEKILNKLNKASEKKVYPKQLLNKNGDAISFFYDESDEKRFFRLNSWIEGRLWSEVNPITDTLRQKLGQNAGKLTQSLYNLKTIDCSYNSDWDLAKSLWTVNYLKSFKNKKNKKVIMYFQDCFLNNLASYETLRKSFIHNDINDNNIIITKKSINPDIKGIIDFGDTLKSHTINDLAVTCAYAIMNCHNPLSAAISVIRGYNKSYKLFDNELYHLYNLIGMRLVVSLTKSAINKTKFKENKYLLISEDSAWDLIHKWYNIDGEFAYYSFRQACDLTPHPNQLNFNTWAANQKINIINLFPSIKKNKFLELDLSVNSEWLGLSENFKDLVLFENKINYLQQQNPDKIISGGYLEPRQLYNTENYKRESNNGIEHRTIHLGVDFWVNEGVEITNLFDGVVETISIDKNEKGYGGLIIIKHKINDFYFYSLFGHLSPKKFNYNEGDFLKKGDLIGFVGNKLENGNWVPHLHFQLMLSKLNYLQDFPGVSYYSEIEVFRSLCPNPNLIFKSNNLKSYENIDLKKIINYRKSHLGKNLSLQYDKPLYISKGDGVYLIDYNGEKYLDTLNNIAHVGHENSNVVKVAQNQIALLNTNTRYLHKNIIELTENLLSFFPKELSVVYYVNSGSEANELAIRMVENFTNRKNILVSEGGYHGSTSKCIELSHYKFSNKGGKGESKNTYTFPLTDEFRGKHRGNNCGLKYVNEIENIIKKMKNNGDLVGALLVEPIISCGGQIELPKDFLKNVYKIIKREGGLCISDEIQTGLGRVGEKFWGFELYGVIPDIVTIGKSFGNGHPVAAVICKKKIADKFNNGMEFFSSFGGNPVSCATANEVLNEIQLKNLQLNAKKTGEYLIKKMTKLSKK
;
A
#
# COMPACT_ATOMS: atom_id res chain seq x y z
N MET A 1 -29.33 -36.84 21.28
CA MET A 1 -29.34 -37.16 22.72
C MET A 1 -29.74 -35.94 23.52
N LYS A 2 -30.68 -36.11 24.45
CA LYS A 2 -31.13 -35.13 25.45
C LYS A 2 -30.25 -35.25 26.71
N LYS A 3 -29.57 -34.17 27.09
CA LYS A 3 -29.30 -33.73 28.47
C LYS A 3 -28.67 -32.34 28.32
N SER A 4 -29.37 -31.34 28.81
CA SER A 4 -28.90 -29.96 28.93
C SER A 4 -27.51 -29.92 29.56
N GLU A 5 -26.58 -29.21 28.95
CA GLU A 5 -25.35 -28.71 29.59
C GLU A 5 -25.77 -27.91 30.84
N LYS A 6 -25.86 -28.56 32.00
CA LYS A 6 -25.94 -27.81 33.26
C LYS A 6 -24.61 -27.07 33.41
N GLU A 7 -24.66 -25.75 33.34
CA GLU A 7 -23.48 -24.89 33.47
C GLU A 7 -22.78 -25.15 34.80
N ILE A 8 -21.48 -25.42 34.76
CA ILE A 8 -20.64 -25.45 35.95
C ILE A 8 -20.63 -24.03 36.54
N SER A 9 -21.05 -23.89 37.79
CA SER A 9 -21.10 -22.58 38.45
C SER A 9 -19.71 -21.98 38.65
N ILE A 10 -19.62 -20.65 38.56
CA ILE A 10 -18.38 -19.90 38.79
C ILE A 10 -17.84 -20.17 40.20
N SER A 11 -18.71 -20.34 41.20
CA SER A 11 -18.33 -20.65 42.58
C SER A 11 -17.67 -22.03 42.70
N LEU A 12 -18.18 -23.05 41.99
CA LEU A 12 -17.56 -24.37 41.94
C LEU A 12 -16.17 -24.30 41.29
N VAL A 13 -16.02 -23.58 40.19
CA VAL A 13 -14.72 -23.36 39.53
C VAL A 13 -13.70 -22.73 40.49
N GLN A 14 -14.08 -21.67 41.21
CA GLN A 14 -13.21 -21.01 42.17
C GLN A 14 -12.84 -21.95 43.34
N LYS A 15 -13.79 -22.77 43.80
CA LYS A 15 -13.54 -23.80 44.83
C LYS A 15 -12.51 -24.83 44.34
N LEU A 16 -12.72 -25.41 43.16
CA LEU A 16 -11.81 -26.41 42.58
C LEU A 16 -10.39 -25.86 42.42
N VAL A 17 -10.24 -24.63 41.94
CA VAL A 17 -8.91 -24.01 41.77
C VAL A 17 -8.22 -23.76 43.12
N LYS A 18 -8.96 -23.29 44.14
CA LYS A 18 -8.42 -23.11 45.50
C LYS A 18 -8.02 -24.44 46.14
N GLU A 19 -8.86 -25.45 46.00
CA GLU A 19 -8.68 -26.77 46.59
C GLU A 19 -7.48 -27.49 45.98
N TYR A 20 -7.44 -27.64 44.65
CA TYR A 20 -6.43 -28.44 43.96
C TYR A 20 -5.13 -27.68 43.66
N TYR A 21 -5.16 -26.34 43.52
CA TYR A 21 -3.98 -25.54 43.15
C TYR A 21 -3.57 -24.51 44.21
N GLY A 22 -4.36 -24.31 45.26
CA GLY A 22 -4.06 -23.31 46.31
C GLY A 22 -4.24 -21.85 45.86
N ILE A 23 -4.81 -21.62 44.67
CA ILE A 23 -4.96 -20.29 44.08
C ILE A 23 -6.35 -19.74 44.41
N LYS A 24 -6.40 -18.60 45.10
CA LYS A 24 -7.66 -17.86 45.35
C LYS A 24 -7.78 -16.72 44.34
N GLY A 25 -8.75 -16.81 43.44
CA GLY A 25 -8.96 -15.81 42.39
C GLY A 25 -10.38 -15.80 41.83
N ASN A 26 -10.71 -14.74 41.09
CA ASN A 26 -11.99 -14.59 40.43
C ASN A 26 -11.99 -15.33 39.09
N ALA A 27 -13.02 -16.15 38.87
CA ALA A 27 -13.22 -16.87 37.62
C ALA A 27 -14.20 -16.13 36.68
N THR A 28 -13.87 -16.07 35.40
CA THR A 28 -14.71 -15.51 34.33
C THR A 28 -14.82 -16.54 33.21
N LYS A 29 -16.04 -16.86 32.78
CA LYS A 29 -16.28 -17.82 31.69
C LYS A 29 -15.73 -17.25 30.37
N LEU A 30 -15.07 -18.10 29.59
CA LEU A 30 -14.59 -17.83 28.24
C LEU A 30 -15.42 -18.66 27.25
N ASN A 31 -15.43 -18.25 25.98
CA ASN A 31 -16.13 -18.97 24.94
C ASN A 31 -15.46 -20.34 24.64
N GLY A 32 -16.25 -21.30 24.15
CA GLY A 32 -15.82 -22.64 23.77
C GLY A 32 -16.94 -23.40 23.05
N GLU A 33 -16.58 -24.41 22.24
CA GLU A 33 -17.55 -25.26 21.52
C GLU A 33 -17.98 -26.47 22.36
N LEU A 34 -17.03 -27.27 22.85
CA LEU A 34 -17.31 -28.51 23.59
C LEU A 34 -16.88 -28.45 25.06
N ASP A 35 -15.70 -27.91 25.33
CA ASP A 35 -15.14 -27.82 26.69
C ASP A 35 -15.48 -26.47 27.34
N LEU A 36 -15.58 -26.46 28.68
CA LEU A 36 -15.86 -25.27 29.45
C LEU A 36 -14.55 -24.56 29.84
N ASN A 37 -14.41 -23.32 29.41
CA ASN A 37 -13.21 -22.52 29.52
C ASN A 37 -13.39 -21.38 30.53
N PHE A 38 -12.44 -21.17 31.42
CA PHE A 38 -12.48 -20.08 32.40
C PHE A 38 -11.14 -19.37 32.53
N LYS A 39 -11.18 -18.05 32.63
CA LYS A 39 -10.07 -17.21 33.05
C LYS A 39 -10.09 -17.08 34.56
N ILE A 40 -8.99 -17.37 35.24
CA ILE A 40 -8.82 -17.17 36.67
C ILE A 40 -7.88 -15.99 36.91
N SER A 41 -8.31 -14.98 37.65
CA SER A 41 -7.50 -13.80 38.01
C SER A 41 -7.19 -13.80 39.50
N ALA A 42 -5.91 -13.92 39.87
CA ALA A 42 -5.45 -14.03 41.27
C ALA A 42 -4.14 -13.28 41.48
N ASN A 43 -4.08 -12.34 42.46
CA ASN A 43 -2.86 -11.67 42.93
C ASN A 43 -1.84 -11.31 41.82
N ASN A 44 -2.28 -10.51 40.84
CA ASN A 44 -1.51 -10.07 39.66
C ASN A 44 -1.11 -11.16 38.65
N SER A 45 -1.55 -12.40 38.85
CA SER A 45 -1.42 -13.51 37.90
C SER A 45 -2.75 -13.88 37.27
N GLN A 46 -2.68 -14.43 36.06
CA GLN A 46 -3.84 -14.94 35.34
C GLN A 46 -3.58 -16.39 34.92
N TYR A 47 -4.65 -17.17 34.88
CA TYR A 47 -4.61 -18.58 34.49
C TYR A 47 -5.80 -18.92 33.59
N TYR A 48 -5.64 -20.00 32.84
CA TYR A 48 -6.67 -20.57 31.99
C TYR A 48 -7.04 -21.95 32.51
N LEU A 49 -8.25 -22.09 33.04
CA LEU A 49 -8.82 -23.36 33.46
C LEU A 49 -9.65 -23.95 32.32
N LYS A 50 -9.33 -25.18 31.93
CA LYS A 50 -10.12 -25.99 30.99
C LYS A 50 -10.79 -27.12 31.75
N VAL A 51 -12.12 -27.21 31.66
CA VAL A 51 -12.92 -28.33 32.16
C VAL A 51 -13.42 -29.12 30.96
N TYR A 52 -13.03 -30.38 30.89
CA TYR A 52 -13.38 -31.24 29.77
C TYR A 52 -14.87 -31.60 29.79
N ASN A 53 -15.46 -31.76 28.60
CA ASN A 53 -16.85 -32.15 28.47
C ASN A 53 -17.13 -33.54 29.09
N HIS A 54 -18.40 -33.82 29.39
CA HIS A 54 -18.84 -35.10 29.89
C HIS A 54 -18.43 -36.25 28.94
N GLY A 55 -17.99 -37.37 29.49
CA GLY A 55 -17.60 -38.56 28.72
C GLY A 55 -16.23 -38.48 28.03
N THR A 56 -15.44 -37.42 28.27
CA THR A 56 -14.08 -37.31 27.71
C THR A 56 -13.16 -38.41 28.28
N ASP A 57 -12.53 -39.19 27.39
CA ASP A 57 -11.51 -40.18 27.79
C ASP A 57 -10.28 -39.48 28.38
N ILE A 58 -9.86 -39.91 29.58
CA ILE A 58 -8.63 -39.44 30.24
C ILE A 58 -7.38 -39.61 29.38
N LYS A 59 -7.35 -40.61 28.47
CA LYS A 59 -6.25 -40.79 27.51
C LYS A 59 -6.07 -39.55 26.61
N PHE A 60 -7.17 -38.92 26.19
CA PHE A 60 -7.14 -37.70 25.38
C PHE A 60 -6.62 -36.49 26.17
N ALA A 61 -7.06 -36.33 27.42
CA ALA A 61 -6.54 -35.26 28.29
C ALA A 61 -5.03 -35.45 28.55
N LYS A 62 -4.58 -36.69 28.82
CA LYS A 62 -3.15 -37.05 28.97
C LYS A 62 -2.36 -36.87 27.68
N PHE A 63 -2.97 -37.09 26.52
CA PHE A 63 -2.37 -36.82 25.21
C PHE A 63 -2.05 -35.33 25.05
N GLN A 64 -3.02 -34.45 25.34
CA GLN A 64 -2.80 -33.00 25.27
C GLN A 64 -1.74 -32.52 26.28
N GLU A 65 -1.72 -33.08 27.50
CA GLU A 65 -0.66 -32.85 28.49
C GLU A 65 0.72 -33.19 27.91
N LYS A 66 0.89 -34.39 27.33
CA LYS A 66 2.17 -34.83 26.75
C LYS A 66 2.65 -33.90 25.63
N ILE A 67 1.73 -33.43 24.78
CA ILE A 67 2.05 -32.46 23.72
C ILE A 67 2.51 -31.14 24.32
N LEU A 68 1.71 -30.52 25.18
CA LEU A 68 2.04 -29.24 25.80
C LEU A 68 3.38 -29.30 26.56
N ASN A 69 3.63 -30.38 27.29
CA ASN A 69 4.89 -30.57 28.01
C ASN A 69 6.09 -30.67 27.05
N LYS A 70 5.97 -31.42 25.94
CA LYS A 70 7.04 -31.53 24.94
C LYS A 70 7.26 -30.21 24.20
N LEU A 71 6.19 -29.50 23.82
CA LEU A 71 6.28 -28.20 23.17
C LEU A 71 6.93 -27.14 24.08
N ASN A 72 6.56 -27.09 25.36
CA ASN A 72 7.18 -26.19 26.32
C ASN A 72 8.66 -26.53 26.59
N LYS A 73 9.07 -27.81 26.50
CA LYS A 73 10.48 -28.21 26.59
C LYS A 73 11.28 -27.85 25.34
N ALA A 74 10.66 -27.95 24.16
CA ALA A 74 11.30 -27.65 22.88
C ALA A 74 11.37 -26.14 22.56
N SER A 75 10.59 -25.31 23.26
CA SER A 75 10.46 -23.88 22.97
C SER A 75 11.31 -23.01 23.88
N GLU A 76 12.28 -22.30 23.31
CA GLU A 76 13.12 -21.33 24.04
C GLU A 76 12.35 -20.09 24.52
N LYS A 77 11.33 -19.70 23.75
CA LYS A 77 10.41 -18.61 24.10
C LYS A 77 9.14 -19.26 24.65
N LYS A 78 8.58 -18.82 25.78
CA LYS A 78 7.37 -19.39 26.39
C LYS A 78 6.10 -19.08 25.55
N VAL A 79 6.01 -19.66 24.36
CA VAL A 79 4.98 -19.37 23.33
C VAL A 79 3.71 -20.21 23.51
N TYR A 80 3.77 -21.27 24.32
CA TYR A 80 2.64 -22.17 24.58
C TYR A 80 2.19 -22.08 26.03
N PRO A 81 0.92 -22.38 26.35
CA PRO A 81 0.47 -22.45 27.73
C PRO A 81 1.25 -23.53 28.48
N LYS A 82 1.81 -23.19 29.64
CA LYS A 82 2.43 -24.14 30.56
C LYS A 82 1.35 -24.72 31.46
N GLN A 83 1.28 -26.05 31.54
CA GLN A 83 0.36 -26.72 32.45
C GLN A 83 0.87 -26.61 33.90
N LEU A 84 -0.03 -26.30 34.84
CA LEU A 84 0.27 -26.28 36.27
C LEU A 84 -0.07 -27.65 36.87
N LEU A 85 0.77 -28.10 37.79
CA LEU A 85 0.52 -29.30 38.59
C LEU A 85 -0.36 -28.93 39.79
N ASN A 86 -1.27 -29.82 40.16
CA ASN A 86 -2.04 -29.71 41.38
C ASN A 86 -1.15 -29.99 42.61
N LYS A 87 -1.70 -29.85 43.82
CA LYS A 87 -0.99 -30.10 45.09
C LYS A 87 -0.42 -31.53 45.22
N ASN A 88 -0.96 -32.49 44.48
CA ASN A 88 -0.51 -33.88 44.46
C ASN A 88 0.53 -34.16 43.37
N GLY A 89 0.90 -33.16 42.56
CA GLY A 89 1.85 -33.30 41.46
C GLY A 89 1.25 -33.73 40.13
N ASP A 90 -0.09 -33.88 40.04
CA ASP A 90 -0.75 -34.28 38.79
C ASP A 90 -1.13 -33.07 37.92
N ALA A 91 -1.00 -33.21 36.60
CA ALA A 91 -1.34 -32.15 35.66
C ALA A 91 -2.85 -32.09 35.33
N ILE A 92 -3.58 -33.19 35.57
CA ILE A 92 -5.02 -33.33 35.31
C ILE A 92 -5.69 -33.78 36.61
N SER A 93 -6.69 -33.03 37.02
CA SER A 93 -7.53 -33.33 38.18
C SER A 93 -8.91 -33.79 37.72
N PHE A 94 -9.70 -34.36 38.62
CA PHE A 94 -11.09 -34.70 38.36
C PHE A 94 -12.00 -34.29 39.52
N PHE A 95 -13.28 -34.10 39.24
CA PHE A 95 -14.34 -33.92 40.23
C PHE A 95 -15.62 -34.59 39.72
N TYR A 96 -16.61 -34.79 40.59
CA TYR A 96 -17.95 -35.22 40.23
C TYR A 96 -18.85 -33.99 40.15
N ASP A 97 -19.56 -33.82 39.03
CA ASP A 97 -20.50 -32.72 38.86
C ASP A 97 -21.82 -32.96 39.62
N GLU A 98 -22.76 -32.02 39.55
CA GLU A 98 -24.07 -32.11 40.21
C GLU A 98 -24.94 -33.28 39.71
N SER A 99 -24.54 -33.96 38.62
CA SER A 99 -25.20 -35.16 38.10
C SER A 99 -24.48 -36.45 38.49
N ASP A 100 -23.52 -36.37 39.43
CA ASP A 100 -22.64 -37.47 39.87
C ASP A 100 -21.78 -38.04 38.74
N GLU A 101 -21.52 -37.23 37.71
CA GLU A 101 -20.72 -37.63 36.55
C GLU A 101 -19.28 -37.13 36.71
N LYS A 102 -18.30 -38.03 36.52
CA LYS A 102 -16.87 -37.72 36.63
C LYS A 102 -16.42 -36.81 35.47
N ARG A 103 -15.86 -35.65 35.80
CA ARG A 103 -15.26 -34.70 34.84
C ARG A 103 -13.79 -34.44 35.14
N PHE A 104 -13.02 -34.22 34.09
CA PHE A 104 -11.61 -33.86 34.19
C PHE A 104 -11.42 -32.35 34.03
N PHE A 105 -10.38 -31.80 34.65
CA PHE A 105 -10.00 -30.40 34.46
C PHE A 105 -8.49 -30.21 34.59
N ARG A 106 -7.99 -29.11 34.02
CA ARG A 106 -6.58 -28.70 34.16
C ARG A 106 -6.46 -27.18 34.21
N LEU A 107 -5.40 -26.71 34.85
CA LEU A 107 -5.04 -25.31 34.91
C LEU A 107 -3.77 -25.04 34.09
N ASN A 108 -3.80 -24.02 33.25
CA ASN A 108 -2.68 -23.57 32.43
C ASN A 108 -2.29 -22.13 32.74
N SER A 109 -1.05 -21.76 32.45
CA SER A 109 -0.59 -20.37 32.50
C SER A 109 -1.32 -19.52 31.47
N TRP A 110 -1.64 -18.27 31.81
CA TRP A 110 -2.20 -17.31 30.87
C TRP A 110 -1.14 -16.68 29.95
N ILE A 111 -1.50 -16.44 28.69
CA ILE A 111 -0.67 -15.70 27.73
C ILE A 111 -1.32 -14.32 27.48
N GLU A 112 -0.71 -13.27 28.03
CA GLU A 112 -1.21 -11.89 27.92
C GLU A 112 -1.11 -11.32 26.49
N GLY A 113 -2.21 -10.96 25.84
CA GLY A 113 -2.17 -10.34 24.52
C GLY A 113 -3.54 -9.94 23.99
N ARG A 114 -3.59 -9.58 22.71
CA ARG A 114 -4.82 -9.39 21.91
C ARG A 114 -5.05 -10.62 21.06
N LEU A 115 -6.30 -10.91 20.71
CA LEU A 115 -6.58 -11.97 19.73
C LEU A 115 -6.25 -11.48 18.32
N TRP A 116 -5.91 -12.40 17.41
CA TRP A 116 -5.72 -12.06 15.99
C TRP A 116 -6.97 -11.39 15.39
N SER A 117 -8.16 -11.86 15.77
CA SER A 117 -9.46 -11.28 15.41
C SER A 117 -9.66 -9.82 15.83
N GLU A 118 -8.87 -9.30 16.78
CA GLU A 118 -8.93 -7.91 17.28
C GLU A 118 -7.88 -6.99 16.63
N VAL A 119 -7.02 -7.52 15.75
CA VAL A 119 -5.93 -6.75 15.14
C VAL A 119 -6.40 -6.12 13.82
N ASN A 120 -6.22 -4.81 13.70
CA ASN A 120 -6.47 -4.07 12.47
C ASN A 120 -5.49 -2.88 12.35
N PRO A 121 -4.77 -2.72 11.22
CA PRO A 121 -4.67 -3.65 10.10
C PRO A 121 -3.80 -4.86 10.40
N ILE A 122 -4.08 -5.97 9.73
CA ILE A 122 -3.21 -7.16 9.71
C ILE A 122 -2.25 -7.00 8.53
N THR A 123 -0.98 -6.77 8.83
CA THR A 123 0.06 -6.54 7.82
C THR A 123 0.64 -7.84 7.28
N ASP A 124 1.23 -7.79 6.08
CA ASP A 124 1.91 -8.95 5.48
C ASP A 124 3.09 -9.44 6.34
N THR A 125 3.82 -8.52 6.96
CA THR A 125 4.86 -8.86 7.94
C THR A 125 4.30 -9.66 9.11
N LEU A 126 3.12 -9.29 9.62
CA LEU A 126 2.48 -10.03 10.71
C LEU A 126 2.00 -11.43 10.24
N ARG A 127 1.44 -11.54 9.03
CA ARG A 127 1.08 -12.84 8.42
C ARG A 127 2.29 -13.74 8.21
N GLN A 128 3.40 -13.19 7.75
CA GLN A 128 4.64 -13.94 7.59
C GLN A 128 5.18 -14.44 8.92
N LYS A 129 5.11 -13.63 9.98
CA LYS A 129 5.45 -14.06 11.35
C LYS A 129 4.51 -15.15 11.86
N LEU A 130 3.20 -15.07 11.56
CA LEU A 130 2.25 -16.14 11.88
C LEU A 130 2.64 -17.44 11.18
N GLY A 131 2.85 -17.39 9.86
CA GLY A 131 3.33 -18.54 9.10
C GLY A 131 4.60 -19.14 9.69
N GLN A 132 5.57 -18.31 10.06
CA GLN A 132 6.82 -18.78 10.69
C GLN A 132 6.58 -19.50 12.02
N ASN A 133 5.68 -18.99 12.87
CA ASN A 133 5.35 -19.65 14.14
C ASN A 133 4.56 -20.94 13.92
N ALA A 134 3.61 -20.96 12.99
CA ALA A 134 2.88 -22.16 12.60
C ALA A 134 3.83 -23.25 12.06
N GLY A 135 4.76 -22.91 11.17
CA GLY A 135 5.75 -23.87 10.66
C GLY A 135 6.67 -24.43 11.76
N LYS A 136 7.11 -23.60 12.72
CA LYS A 136 7.87 -24.09 13.89
C LYS A 136 7.07 -25.04 14.76
N LEU A 137 5.78 -24.75 14.95
CA LEU A 137 4.88 -25.62 15.68
C LEU A 137 4.73 -26.96 14.96
N THR A 138 4.46 -26.95 13.64
CA THR A 138 4.40 -28.17 12.83
C THR A 138 5.71 -28.95 12.89
N GLN A 139 6.87 -28.31 12.81
CA GLN A 139 8.16 -28.99 12.96
C GLN A 139 8.30 -29.68 14.33
N SER A 140 7.80 -29.04 15.38
CA SER A 140 7.84 -29.57 16.74
C SER A 140 6.89 -30.77 16.90
N LEU A 141 5.69 -30.70 16.31
CA LEU A 141 4.72 -31.79 16.28
C LEU A 141 5.17 -32.96 15.39
N TYR A 142 5.84 -32.68 14.27
CA TYR A 142 6.42 -33.70 13.38
C TYR A 142 7.43 -34.59 14.10
N ASN A 143 8.20 -34.04 15.04
CA ASN A 143 9.18 -34.77 15.83
C ASN A 143 8.54 -35.69 16.89
N LEU A 144 7.21 -35.67 17.07
CA LEU A 144 6.49 -36.53 18.00
C LEU A 144 6.17 -37.89 17.35
N LYS A 145 7.07 -38.87 17.49
CA LYS A 145 6.89 -40.21 16.86
C LYS A 145 6.08 -41.22 17.68
N THR A 146 5.94 -41.03 19.00
CA THR A 146 5.55 -42.11 19.94
C THR A 146 4.47 -41.71 20.95
N ILE A 147 3.40 -41.03 20.51
CA ILE A 147 2.27 -40.73 21.39
C ILE A 147 1.03 -41.47 20.88
N ASP A 148 0.53 -42.39 21.70
CA ASP A 148 -0.64 -43.20 21.38
C ASP A 148 -1.91 -42.40 21.71
N CYS A 149 -2.61 -41.96 20.66
CA CYS A 149 -3.95 -41.38 20.74
C CYS A 149 -4.56 -41.33 19.33
N SER A 150 -5.69 -42.01 19.17
CA SER A 150 -6.54 -41.90 17.99
C SER A 150 -7.93 -41.44 18.44
N TYR A 151 -8.43 -40.38 17.84
CA TYR A 151 -9.81 -39.96 17.95
C TYR A 151 -10.27 -39.37 16.62
N ASN A 152 -11.58 -39.35 16.40
CA ASN A 152 -12.17 -38.79 15.20
C ASN A 152 -12.60 -37.35 15.49
N SER A 153 -12.18 -36.41 14.62
CA SER A 153 -12.66 -35.03 14.64
C SER A 153 -13.29 -34.70 13.30
N ASP A 154 -14.47 -34.07 13.33
CA ASP A 154 -15.12 -33.54 12.12
C ASP A 154 -14.32 -32.37 11.50
N TRP A 155 -13.40 -31.79 12.27
CA TRP A 155 -12.50 -30.71 11.85
C TRP A 155 -11.24 -31.23 11.12
N ASP A 156 -11.01 -32.54 11.05
CA ASP A 156 -9.93 -33.13 10.26
C ASP A 156 -10.27 -33.07 8.76
N LEU A 157 -9.49 -32.30 8.00
CA LEU A 157 -9.69 -32.15 6.55
C LEU A 157 -9.62 -33.49 5.80
N ALA A 158 -8.83 -34.46 6.30
CA ALA A 158 -8.76 -35.79 5.69
C ALA A 158 -10.09 -36.56 5.74
N LYS A 159 -11.02 -36.17 6.62
CA LYS A 159 -12.34 -36.79 6.78
C LYS A 159 -13.49 -35.86 6.36
N SER A 160 -13.19 -34.72 5.75
CA SER A 160 -14.14 -33.63 5.46
C SER A 160 -15.28 -33.97 4.48
N LEU A 161 -15.24 -35.13 3.82
CA LEU A 161 -16.28 -35.57 2.88
C LEU A 161 -17.65 -35.82 3.53
N TRP A 162 -17.72 -35.93 4.86
CA TRP A 162 -19.00 -35.94 5.57
C TRP A 162 -19.86 -34.70 5.24
N THR A 163 -19.24 -33.58 4.85
CA THR A 163 -19.92 -32.33 4.49
C THR A 163 -20.82 -32.47 3.24
N VAL A 164 -20.54 -33.42 2.35
CA VAL A 164 -21.36 -33.69 1.15
C VAL A 164 -22.80 -34.06 1.54
N ASN A 165 -22.97 -34.81 2.63
CA ASN A 165 -24.28 -35.22 3.15
C ASN A 165 -25.15 -34.03 3.60
N TYR A 166 -24.53 -32.87 3.85
CA TYR A 166 -25.19 -31.66 4.33
C TYR A 166 -25.40 -30.60 3.25
N LEU A 167 -25.10 -30.90 1.98
CA LEU A 167 -25.30 -29.97 0.86
C LEU A 167 -26.73 -29.42 0.76
N LYS A 168 -27.73 -30.21 1.17
CA LYS A 168 -29.14 -29.79 1.20
C LYS A 168 -29.42 -28.67 2.21
N SER A 169 -28.53 -28.46 3.18
CA SER A 169 -28.65 -27.39 4.19
C SER A 169 -28.40 -26.00 3.60
N PHE A 170 -27.69 -25.91 2.47
CA PHE A 170 -27.39 -24.64 1.79
C PHE A 170 -28.46 -24.32 0.73
N LYS A 171 -29.44 -23.50 1.11
CA LYS A 171 -30.57 -23.13 0.23
C LYS A 171 -30.18 -22.23 -0.95
N ASN A 172 -29.17 -21.37 -0.77
CA ASN A 172 -28.73 -20.45 -1.81
C ASN A 172 -27.94 -21.19 -2.91
N LYS A 173 -28.38 -21.09 -4.17
CA LYS A 173 -27.75 -21.76 -5.32
C LYS A 173 -26.28 -21.37 -5.53
N LYS A 174 -25.94 -20.09 -5.35
CA LYS A 174 -24.55 -19.59 -5.49
C LYS A 174 -23.65 -20.20 -4.42
N ASN A 175 -24.10 -20.18 -3.16
CA ASN A 175 -23.36 -20.80 -2.06
C ASN A 175 -23.17 -22.31 -2.28
N LYS A 176 -24.23 -23.01 -2.69
CA LYS A 176 -24.16 -24.43 -2.98
C LYS A 176 -23.15 -24.75 -4.09
N LYS A 177 -23.12 -23.96 -5.18
CA LYS A 177 -22.15 -24.10 -6.27
C LYS A 177 -20.70 -23.99 -5.77
N VAL A 178 -20.41 -23.01 -4.91
CA VAL A 178 -19.07 -22.80 -4.35
C VAL A 178 -18.66 -23.95 -3.43
N ILE A 179 -19.57 -24.41 -2.55
CA ILE A 179 -19.29 -25.56 -1.67
C ILE A 179 -19.03 -26.82 -2.50
N MET A 180 -19.88 -27.10 -3.50
CA MET A 180 -19.73 -28.26 -4.38
C MET A 180 -18.39 -28.23 -5.12
N TYR A 181 -17.98 -27.07 -5.64
CA TYR A 181 -16.70 -26.94 -6.33
C TYR A 181 -15.51 -27.46 -5.52
N PHE A 182 -15.36 -27.02 -4.26
CA PHE A 182 -14.24 -27.48 -3.42
C PHE A 182 -14.38 -28.95 -2.99
N GLN A 183 -15.61 -29.43 -2.78
CA GLN A 183 -15.87 -30.85 -2.50
C GLN A 183 -15.48 -31.73 -3.70
N ASP A 184 -15.90 -31.36 -4.91
CA ASP A 184 -15.60 -32.07 -6.15
C ASP A 184 -14.09 -32.02 -6.46
N CYS A 185 -13.45 -30.86 -6.30
CA CYS A 185 -11.99 -30.73 -6.42
C CYS A 185 -11.26 -31.63 -5.41
N PHE A 186 -11.76 -31.76 -4.18
CA PHE A 186 -11.14 -32.64 -3.17
C PHE A 186 -11.31 -34.11 -3.54
N LEU A 187 -12.52 -34.52 -3.95
CA LEU A 187 -12.82 -35.88 -4.40
C LEU A 187 -11.94 -36.29 -5.59
N ASN A 188 -11.84 -35.43 -6.62
CA ASN A 188 -11.08 -35.70 -7.84
C ASN A 188 -9.58 -35.84 -7.60
N ASN A 189 -9.05 -35.27 -6.51
CA ASN A 189 -7.63 -35.26 -6.18
C ASN A 189 -7.30 -36.14 -4.94
N LEU A 190 -8.25 -36.95 -4.48
CA LEU A 190 -8.13 -37.73 -3.24
C LEU A 190 -6.97 -38.72 -3.29
N ALA A 191 -6.82 -39.45 -4.41
CA ALA A 191 -5.77 -40.46 -4.57
C ALA A 191 -4.35 -39.87 -4.41
N SER A 192 -4.08 -38.72 -5.04
CA SER A 192 -2.82 -37.99 -4.86
C SER A 192 -2.66 -37.41 -3.46
N TYR A 193 -3.74 -36.91 -2.85
CA TYR A 193 -3.72 -36.36 -1.50
C TYR A 193 -3.35 -37.40 -0.44
N GLU A 194 -3.80 -38.65 -0.60
CA GLU A 194 -3.51 -39.74 0.35
C GLU A 194 -2.02 -40.11 0.43
N THR A 195 -1.25 -39.76 -0.62
CA THR A 195 0.20 -39.98 -0.68
C THR A 195 1.02 -38.93 0.09
N LEU A 196 0.39 -37.84 0.53
CA LEU A 196 1.10 -36.75 1.21
C LEU A 196 1.59 -37.15 2.61
N ARG A 197 2.58 -36.41 3.10
CA ARG A 197 3.17 -36.62 4.42
C ARG A 197 2.13 -36.46 5.54
N LYS A 198 2.24 -37.30 6.58
CA LYS A 198 1.38 -37.28 7.76
C LYS A 198 2.19 -37.04 9.03
N SER A 199 1.65 -36.25 9.95
CA SER A 199 2.23 -35.99 11.27
C SER A 199 1.13 -35.64 12.27
N PHE A 200 1.50 -35.44 13.53
CA PHE A 200 0.64 -34.65 14.40
C PHE A 200 0.55 -33.22 13.87
N ILE A 201 -0.64 -32.65 13.87
CA ILE A 201 -0.96 -31.27 13.45
C ILE A 201 -1.77 -30.59 14.54
N HIS A 202 -1.67 -29.26 14.69
CA HIS A 202 -2.51 -28.53 15.66
C HIS A 202 -3.98 -28.56 15.27
N ASN A 203 -4.27 -28.48 13.96
CA ASN A 203 -5.59 -28.56 13.33
C ASN A 203 -6.58 -27.42 13.67
N ASP A 204 -6.14 -26.39 14.41
CA ASP A 204 -7.01 -25.29 14.85
C ASP A 204 -6.27 -23.98 15.15
N ILE A 205 -5.32 -23.61 14.28
CA ILE A 205 -4.66 -22.30 14.33
C ILE A 205 -5.62 -21.24 13.78
N ASN A 206 -6.72 -20.99 14.49
CA ASN A 206 -7.76 -20.04 14.14
C ASN A 206 -7.49 -18.63 14.70
N ASP A 207 -8.27 -17.65 14.24
CA ASP A 207 -8.15 -16.22 14.59
C ASP A 207 -8.38 -15.89 16.08
N ASN A 208 -9.00 -16.79 16.84
CA ASN A 208 -9.21 -16.64 18.28
C ASN A 208 -8.21 -17.45 19.13
N ASN A 209 -7.40 -18.29 18.48
CA ASN A 209 -6.37 -19.12 19.10
C ASN A 209 -4.94 -18.59 18.86
N ILE A 210 -4.81 -17.43 18.21
CA ILE A 210 -3.55 -16.72 17.98
C ILE A 210 -3.48 -15.49 18.88
N ILE A 211 -2.47 -15.43 19.75
CA ILE A 211 -2.25 -14.33 20.69
C ILE A 211 -1.18 -13.39 20.15
N ILE A 212 -1.51 -12.11 20.08
CA ILE A 212 -0.69 -11.02 19.57
C ILE A 212 -0.22 -10.11 20.71
N THR A 213 0.95 -9.50 20.58
CA THR A 213 1.43 -8.51 21.56
C THR A 213 0.48 -7.30 21.70
N LYS A 214 0.51 -6.63 22.86
CA LYS A 214 -0.29 -5.43 23.14
C LYS A 214 0.16 -4.19 22.34
N LYS A 215 1.26 -4.28 21.59
CA LYS A 215 1.77 -3.17 20.77
C LYS A 215 0.79 -2.86 19.64
N SER A 216 0.43 -1.59 19.47
CA SER A 216 -0.39 -1.13 18.34
C SER A 216 0.43 -1.03 17.06
N ILE A 217 1.68 -0.57 17.14
CA ILE A 217 2.62 -0.46 16.02
C ILE A 217 3.56 -1.66 16.02
N ASN A 218 3.72 -2.30 14.86
CA ASN A 218 4.56 -3.49 14.65
C ASN A 218 4.32 -4.60 15.70
N PRO A 219 3.08 -5.11 15.81
CA PRO A 219 2.77 -6.25 16.68
C PRO A 219 3.55 -7.52 16.30
N ASP A 220 3.53 -8.50 17.20
CA ASP A 220 4.21 -9.79 17.01
C ASP A 220 3.36 -10.95 17.54
N ILE A 221 3.63 -12.16 17.05
CA ILE A 221 3.00 -13.39 17.53
C ILE A 221 3.59 -13.74 18.89
N LYS A 222 2.72 -13.83 19.89
CA LYS A 222 3.10 -14.14 21.27
C LYS A 222 2.81 -15.59 21.65
N GLY A 223 1.74 -16.17 21.11
CA GLY A 223 1.38 -17.56 21.39
C GLY A 223 0.35 -18.13 20.43
N ILE A 224 0.36 -19.45 20.29
CA ILE A 224 -0.70 -20.24 19.68
C ILE A 224 -1.25 -21.15 20.78
N ILE A 225 -2.56 -21.13 20.97
CA ILE A 225 -3.25 -21.79 22.07
C ILE A 225 -4.31 -22.77 21.58
N ASP A 226 -4.90 -23.49 22.53
CA ASP A 226 -5.93 -24.53 22.34
C ASP A 226 -5.52 -25.73 21.48
N PHE A 227 -4.84 -26.68 22.13
CA PHE A 227 -4.42 -27.95 21.54
C PHE A 227 -5.52 -29.02 21.60
N GLY A 228 -6.78 -28.61 21.71
CA GLY A 228 -7.93 -29.51 21.74
C GLY A 228 -8.04 -30.37 20.49
N ASP A 229 -7.85 -29.78 19.30
CA ASP A 229 -8.02 -30.47 18.02
C ASP A 229 -6.75 -31.14 17.48
N THR A 230 -5.69 -31.22 18.29
CA THR A 230 -4.44 -31.84 17.84
C THR A 230 -4.66 -33.32 17.54
N LEU A 231 -4.27 -33.79 16.36
CA LEU A 231 -4.45 -35.17 15.90
C LEU A 231 -3.41 -35.54 14.83
N LYS A 232 -3.35 -36.83 14.45
CA LYS A 232 -2.47 -37.30 13.37
C LYS A 232 -3.22 -37.27 12.03
N SER A 233 -2.80 -36.42 11.10
CA SER A 233 -3.38 -36.28 9.75
C SER A 233 -2.31 -35.79 8.76
N HIS A 234 -2.69 -35.43 7.53
CA HIS A 234 -1.78 -34.90 6.53
C HIS A 234 -1.19 -33.57 7.01
N THR A 235 0.13 -33.44 7.00
CA THR A 235 0.85 -32.33 7.62
C THR A 235 0.48 -30.97 6.99
N ILE A 236 0.20 -30.96 5.69
CA ILE A 236 -0.20 -29.76 4.94
C ILE A 236 -1.52 -29.13 5.45
N ASN A 237 -2.37 -29.91 6.14
CA ASN A 237 -3.65 -29.42 6.65
C ASN A 237 -3.47 -28.31 7.69
N ASP A 238 -2.39 -28.33 8.47
CA ASP A 238 -2.12 -27.31 9.48
C ASP A 238 -1.90 -25.93 8.85
N LEU A 239 -1.20 -25.89 7.70
CA LEU A 239 -1.02 -24.68 6.91
C LEU A 239 -2.33 -24.24 6.26
N ALA A 240 -3.13 -25.17 5.73
CA ALA A 240 -4.44 -24.86 5.14
C ALA A 240 -5.37 -24.21 6.17
N VAL A 241 -5.41 -24.76 7.40
CA VAL A 241 -6.16 -24.19 8.52
C VAL A 241 -5.63 -22.80 8.87
N THR A 242 -4.31 -22.65 9.04
CA THR A 242 -3.69 -21.35 9.37
C THR A 242 -4.05 -20.29 8.32
N CYS A 243 -3.97 -20.64 7.02
CA CYS A 243 -4.30 -19.72 5.94
C CYS A 243 -5.78 -19.32 5.99
N ALA A 244 -6.71 -20.28 6.16
CA ALA A 244 -8.15 -20.01 6.14
C ALA A 244 -8.58 -18.90 7.12
N TYR A 245 -7.95 -18.82 8.30
CA TYR A 245 -8.25 -17.77 9.29
C TYR A 245 -7.36 -16.52 9.14
N ALA A 246 -6.10 -16.68 8.74
CA ALA A 246 -5.17 -15.55 8.56
C ALA A 246 -5.53 -14.61 7.39
N ILE A 247 -6.36 -15.08 6.46
CA ILE A 247 -6.78 -14.35 5.25
C ILE A 247 -8.24 -13.92 5.29
N MET A 248 -8.95 -14.06 6.41
CA MET A 248 -10.28 -13.49 6.58
C MET A 248 -10.23 -11.95 6.53
N ASN A 249 -11.33 -11.33 6.09
CA ASN A 249 -11.53 -9.87 6.10
C ASN A 249 -10.47 -9.07 5.32
N CYS A 250 -9.86 -9.68 4.30
CA CYS A 250 -8.94 -8.98 3.39
C CYS A 250 -9.53 -8.83 1.98
N HIS A 251 -9.01 -7.87 1.21
CA HIS A 251 -9.47 -7.61 -0.16
C HIS A 251 -8.90 -8.63 -1.15
N ASN A 252 -7.62 -8.98 -0.99
CA ASN A 252 -6.93 -9.98 -1.81
C ASN A 252 -6.43 -11.16 -0.93
N PRO A 253 -7.20 -12.25 -0.81
CA PRO A 253 -6.83 -13.38 0.05
C PRO A 253 -5.66 -14.21 -0.47
N LEU A 254 -5.42 -14.26 -1.79
CA LEU A 254 -4.25 -14.97 -2.33
C LEU A 254 -2.95 -14.29 -1.89
N SER A 255 -2.87 -12.96 -2.03
CA SER A 255 -1.71 -12.18 -1.55
C SER A 255 -1.48 -12.37 -0.04
N ALA A 256 -2.55 -12.36 0.75
CA ALA A 256 -2.47 -12.61 2.19
C ALA A 256 -1.97 -14.03 2.50
N ALA A 257 -2.45 -15.04 1.77
CA ALA A 257 -2.03 -16.44 1.94
C ALA A 257 -0.54 -16.63 1.60
N ILE A 258 -0.05 -16.01 0.52
CA ILE A 258 1.36 -16.05 0.11
C ILE A 258 2.29 -15.59 1.26
N SER A 259 1.91 -14.53 1.99
CA SER A 259 2.68 -14.07 3.15
C SER A 259 2.78 -15.13 4.25
N VAL A 260 1.68 -15.82 4.57
CA VAL A 260 1.65 -16.93 5.53
C VAL A 260 2.51 -18.10 5.05
N ILE A 261 2.32 -18.52 3.80
CA ILE A 261 3.01 -19.67 3.19
C ILE A 261 4.52 -19.44 3.16
N ARG A 262 4.97 -18.24 2.79
CA ARG A 262 6.40 -17.87 2.82
C ARG A 262 7.00 -17.98 4.22
N GLY A 263 6.25 -17.51 5.23
CA GLY A 263 6.64 -17.65 6.63
C GLY A 263 6.75 -19.10 7.07
N TYR A 264 5.75 -19.91 6.72
CA TYR A 264 5.67 -21.32 7.05
C TYR A 264 6.79 -22.12 6.41
N ASN A 265 6.99 -21.98 5.10
CA ASN A 265 8.04 -22.66 4.34
C ASN A 265 9.45 -22.37 4.89
N LYS A 266 9.67 -21.16 5.42
CA LYS A 266 10.95 -20.80 6.08
C LYS A 266 11.24 -21.61 7.34
N SER A 267 10.22 -22.12 8.03
CA SER A 267 10.37 -22.90 9.27
C SER A 267 10.08 -24.38 9.11
N TYR A 268 9.28 -24.76 8.12
CA TYR A 268 8.98 -26.14 7.77
C TYR A 268 8.85 -26.25 6.25
N LYS A 269 9.78 -26.96 5.61
CA LYS A 269 9.86 -27.02 4.14
C LYS A 269 8.63 -27.72 3.55
N LEU A 270 8.01 -27.05 2.58
CA LEU A 270 6.89 -27.56 1.79
C LEU A 270 7.39 -28.18 0.49
N PHE A 271 6.72 -29.24 0.05
CA PHE A 271 6.97 -29.89 -1.23
C PHE A 271 5.92 -29.54 -2.27
N ASP A 272 6.30 -29.62 -3.53
CA ASP A 272 5.48 -29.20 -4.65
C ASP A 272 4.14 -29.94 -4.74
N ASN A 273 4.16 -31.26 -4.51
CA ASN A 273 2.94 -32.07 -4.45
C ASN A 273 2.00 -31.64 -3.31
N GLU A 274 2.52 -31.12 -2.20
CA GLU A 274 1.69 -30.58 -1.11
C GLU A 274 1.06 -29.23 -1.49
N LEU A 275 1.84 -28.36 -2.18
CA LEU A 275 1.36 -27.06 -2.63
C LEU A 275 0.23 -27.17 -3.65
N TYR A 276 0.26 -28.20 -4.51
CA TYR A 276 -0.80 -28.50 -5.48
C TYR A 276 -2.18 -28.66 -4.81
N HIS A 277 -2.23 -29.26 -3.61
CA HIS A 277 -3.47 -29.47 -2.88
C HIS A 277 -3.91 -28.27 -2.01
N LEU A 278 -3.00 -27.33 -1.73
CA LEU A 278 -3.22 -26.30 -0.70
C LEU A 278 -4.39 -25.36 -1.02
N TYR A 279 -4.58 -24.97 -2.27
CA TYR A 279 -5.71 -24.10 -2.68
C TYR A 279 -7.05 -24.72 -2.28
N ASN A 280 -7.20 -26.01 -2.60
CA ASN A 280 -8.41 -26.73 -2.33
C ASN A 280 -8.58 -27.06 -0.84
N LEU A 281 -7.50 -27.36 -0.12
CA LEU A 281 -7.56 -27.62 1.33
C LEU A 281 -7.99 -26.38 2.13
N ILE A 282 -7.55 -25.18 1.73
CA ILE A 282 -8.03 -23.91 2.32
C ILE A 282 -9.54 -23.78 2.10
N GLY A 283 -10.00 -24.01 0.86
CA GLY A 283 -11.43 -24.03 0.53
C GLY A 283 -12.21 -25.06 1.36
N MET A 284 -11.68 -26.27 1.50
CA MET A 284 -12.31 -27.33 2.29
C MET A 284 -12.37 -27.01 3.79
N ARG A 285 -11.41 -26.28 4.36
CA ARG A 285 -11.53 -25.80 5.74
C ARG A 285 -12.70 -24.83 5.91
N LEU A 286 -12.92 -23.95 4.93
CA LEU A 286 -14.08 -23.06 4.92
C LEU A 286 -15.38 -23.84 4.74
N VAL A 287 -15.41 -24.85 3.86
CA VAL A 287 -16.57 -25.76 3.71
C VAL A 287 -16.92 -26.44 5.03
N VAL A 288 -15.93 -26.98 5.76
CA VAL A 288 -16.14 -27.60 7.08
C VAL A 288 -16.73 -26.59 8.07
N SER A 289 -16.14 -25.39 8.17
CA SER A 289 -16.62 -24.33 9.07
C SER A 289 -18.05 -23.88 8.76
N LEU A 290 -18.37 -23.65 7.50
CA LEU A 290 -19.70 -23.24 7.05
C LEU A 290 -20.75 -24.35 7.24
N THR A 291 -20.36 -25.61 7.02
CA THR A 291 -21.23 -26.76 7.26
C THR A 291 -21.51 -26.93 8.76
N LYS A 292 -20.50 -26.77 9.61
CA LYS A 292 -20.66 -26.75 11.07
C LYS A 292 -21.59 -25.64 11.52
N SER A 293 -21.44 -24.42 11.00
CA SER A 293 -22.38 -23.33 11.28
C SER A 293 -23.82 -23.69 10.87
N ALA A 294 -24.02 -24.25 9.67
CA ALA A 294 -25.35 -24.66 9.20
C ALA A 294 -26.00 -25.73 10.10
N ILE A 295 -25.23 -26.70 10.58
CA ILE A 295 -25.69 -27.71 11.54
C ILE A 295 -26.05 -27.04 12.88
N ASN A 296 -25.18 -26.16 13.38
CA ASN A 296 -25.35 -25.50 14.67
C ASN A 296 -26.56 -24.56 14.68
N LYS A 297 -26.86 -23.86 13.58
CA LYS A 297 -28.12 -23.09 13.43
C LYS A 297 -29.38 -23.93 13.62
N THR A 298 -29.31 -25.20 13.24
CA THR A 298 -30.44 -26.13 13.35
C THR A 298 -30.53 -26.74 14.76
N LYS A 299 -29.38 -26.95 15.43
CA LYS A 299 -29.30 -27.66 16.72
C LYS A 299 -29.23 -26.76 17.97
N PHE A 300 -28.64 -25.57 17.88
CA PHE A 300 -28.32 -24.71 19.04
C PHE A 300 -28.58 -23.23 18.72
N LYS A 301 -29.86 -22.82 18.69
CA LYS A 301 -30.29 -21.46 18.32
C LYS A 301 -29.75 -20.33 19.22
N GLU A 302 -29.27 -20.65 20.43
CA GLU A 302 -28.89 -19.64 21.45
C GLU A 302 -27.37 -19.38 21.54
N ASN A 303 -26.50 -20.22 20.96
CA ASN A 303 -25.04 -20.07 21.07
C ASN A 303 -24.45 -19.20 19.93
N LYS A 304 -24.34 -17.90 20.19
CA LYS A 304 -23.82 -16.90 19.22
C LYS A 304 -22.34 -17.10 18.85
N TYR A 305 -21.53 -17.76 19.69
CA TYR A 305 -20.11 -18.02 19.40
C TYR A 305 -19.93 -18.93 18.18
N LEU A 306 -20.83 -19.89 17.98
CA LEU A 306 -20.80 -20.85 16.86
C LEU A 306 -21.04 -20.19 15.49
N LEU A 307 -21.37 -18.90 15.45
CA LEU A 307 -21.68 -18.13 14.25
C LEU A 307 -20.67 -16.99 14.00
N ILE A 308 -19.68 -16.81 14.89
CA ILE A 308 -18.85 -15.59 14.93
C ILE A 308 -18.01 -15.36 13.66
N SER A 309 -17.62 -16.44 12.99
CA SER A 309 -16.78 -16.38 11.78
C SER A 309 -17.56 -16.64 10.48
N GLU A 310 -18.88 -16.86 10.54
CA GLU A 310 -19.64 -17.30 9.36
C GLU A 310 -19.64 -16.25 8.24
N ASP A 311 -19.92 -14.99 8.56
CA ASP A 311 -19.97 -13.92 7.56
C ASP A 311 -18.60 -13.73 6.88
N SER A 312 -17.53 -13.69 7.68
CA SER A 312 -16.14 -13.63 7.21
C SER A 312 -15.77 -14.85 6.36
N ALA A 313 -16.24 -16.05 6.72
CA ALA A 313 -15.98 -17.28 5.99
C ALA A 313 -16.74 -17.33 4.65
N TRP A 314 -17.98 -16.84 4.59
CA TRP A 314 -18.71 -16.69 3.33
C TRP A 314 -18.04 -15.67 2.41
N ASP A 315 -17.67 -14.50 2.91
CA ASP A 315 -16.95 -13.50 2.12
C ASP A 315 -15.65 -14.09 1.55
N LEU A 316 -14.86 -14.76 2.39
CA LEU A 316 -13.61 -15.38 1.99
C LEU A 316 -13.81 -16.50 0.97
N ILE A 317 -14.71 -17.46 1.18
CA ILE A 317 -14.87 -18.60 0.25
C ILE A 317 -15.34 -18.14 -1.14
N HIS A 318 -16.15 -17.08 -1.22
CA HIS A 318 -16.56 -16.49 -2.50
C HIS A 318 -15.38 -15.80 -3.20
N LYS A 319 -14.56 -15.04 -2.47
CA LYS A 319 -13.33 -14.44 -3.04
C LYS A 319 -12.33 -15.52 -3.47
N TRP A 320 -12.17 -16.57 -2.66
CA TRP A 320 -11.28 -17.70 -2.91
C TRP A 320 -11.71 -18.53 -4.14
N TYR A 321 -13.01 -18.76 -4.30
CA TYR A 321 -13.59 -19.41 -5.48
C TYR A 321 -13.32 -18.65 -6.78
N ASN A 322 -13.25 -17.31 -6.74
CA ASN A 322 -12.96 -16.49 -7.91
C ASN A 322 -11.46 -16.44 -8.26
N ILE A 323 -10.58 -16.96 -7.39
CA ILE A 323 -9.16 -17.12 -7.70
C ILE A 323 -8.99 -18.41 -8.49
N ASP A 324 -8.27 -18.32 -9.61
CA ASP A 324 -7.89 -19.51 -10.38
C ASP A 324 -6.96 -20.43 -9.56
N GLY A 325 -7.31 -21.71 -9.50
CA GLY A 325 -6.59 -22.69 -8.68
C GLY A 325 -5.16 -22.96 -9.16
N GLU A 326 -4.90 -22.94 -10.48
CA GLU A 326 -3.55 -23.07 -11.02
C GLU A 326 -2.72 -21.82 -10.70
N PHE A 327 -3.30 -20.63 -10.88
CA PHE A 327 -2.63 -19.37 -10.54
C PHE A 327 -2.28 -19.31 -9.05
N ALA A 328 -3.18 -19.76 -8.16
CA ALA A 328 -2.89 -19.90 -6.74
C ALA A 328 -1.73 -20.87 -6.49
N TYR A 329 -1.74 -22.05 -7.13
CA TYR A 329 -0.66 -23.03 -7.04
C TYR A 329 0.69 -22.47 -7.50
N TYR A 330 0.75 -21.78 -8.64
CA TYR A 330 1.97 -21.15 -9.14
C TYR A 330 2.48 -20.06 -8.18
N SER A 331 1.55 -19.31 -7.58
CA SER A 331 1.87 -18.32 -6.55
C SER A 331 2.41 -18.95 -5.27
N PHE A 332 1.90 -20.12 -4.87
CA PHE A 332 2.42 -20.86 -3.71
C PHE A 332 3.82 -21.41 -3.98
N ARG A 333 4.06 -21.92 -5.20
CA ARG A 333 5.40 -22.33 -5.64
C ARG A 333 6.40 -21.18 -5.53
N GLN A 334 6.04 -20.00 -6.05
CA GLN A 334 6.84 -18.79 -5.91
C GLN A 334 7.11 -18.44 -4.44
N ALA A 335 6.10 -18.54 -3.57
CA ALA A 335 6.24 -18.28 -2.13
C ALA A 335 7.19 -19.26 -1.42
N CYS A 336 7.43 -20.43 -2.01
CA CYS A 336 8.31 -21.50 -1.51
C CYS A 336 9.66 -21.60 -2.24
N ASP A 337 10.03 -20.56 -2.99
CA ASP A 337 11.26 -20.46 -3.78
C ASP A 337 11.36 -21.50 -4.91
N LEU A 338 10.21 -21.98 -5.42
CA LEU A 338 10.11 -22.83 -6.60
C LEU A 338 9.76 -21.97 -7.83
N THR A 339 10.19 -22.41 -9.01
CA THR A 339 9.75 -21.81 -10.28
C THR A 339 8.21 -21.84 -10.36
N PRO A 340 7.54 -20.69 -10.58
CA PRO A 340 6.07 -20.61 -10.46
C PRO A 340 5.34 -21.60 -11.37
N HIS A 341 5.60 -21.55 -12.68
CA HIS A 341 5.05 -22.51 -13.63
C HIS A 341 5.99 -23.73 -13.77
N PRO A 342 5.50 -24.97 -13.59
CA PRO A 342 6.35 -26.17 -13.59
C PRO A 342 7.08 -26.42 -14.91
N ASN A 343 6.46 -26.06 -16.05
CA ASN A 343 7.07 -26.25 -17.38
C ASN A 343 7.95 -25.10 -17.86
N GLN A 344 8.23 -24.06 -17.06
CA GLN A 344 9.05 -22.92 -17.52
C GLN A 344 10.45 -23.36 -17.95
N LEU A 345 11.09 -24.26 -17.21
CA LEU A 345 12.44 -24.75 -17.56
C LEU A 345 12.43 -25.57 -18.86
N ASN A 346 11.39 -26.40 -19.05
CA ASN A 346 11.21 -27.20 -20.26
C ASN A 346 11.02 -26.27 -21.48
N PHE A 347 10.19 -25.24 -21.34
CA PHE A 347 10.00 -24.23 -22.37
C PHE A 347 11.30 -23.49 -22.68
N ASN A 348 12.03 -23.00 -21.67
CA ASN A 348 13.29 -22.28 -21.89
C ASN A 348 14.32 -23.14 -22.61
N THR A 349 14.42 -24.42 -22.26
CA THR A 349 15.32 -25.38 -22.93
C THR A 349 14.94 -25.57 -24.40
N TRP A 350 13.64 -25.71 -24.70
CA TRP A 350 13.17 -25.79 -26.08
C TRP A 350 13.40 -24.49 -26.86
N ALA A 351 13.08 -23.34 -26.25
CA ALA A 351 13.19 -22.01 -26.86
C ALA A 351 14.65 -21.65 -27.16
N ALA A 352 15.60 -22.11 -26.33
CA ALA A 352 17.03 -21.93 -26.56
C ALA A 352 17.51 -22.53 -27.90
N ASN A 353 16.79 -23.51 -28.46
CA ASN A 353 17.09 -24.10 -29.77
C ASN A 353 16.34 -23.43 -30.94
N GLN A 354 15.51 -22.42 -30.68
CA GLN A 354 14.79 -21.69 -31.72
C GLN A 354 15.58 -20.47 -32.20
N LYS A 355 15.37 -20.04 -33.45
CA LYS A 355 15.83 -18.74 -33.96
C LYS A 355 14.90 -18.30 -35.09
N ILE A 356 13.82 -17.64 -34.71
CA ILE A 356 12.76 -17.24 -35.63
C ILE A 356 13.06 -15.84 -36.16
N ASN A 357 12.99 -15.72 -37.48
CA ASN A 357 13.10 -14.45 -38.19
C ASN A 357 11.75 -13.73 -38.14
N ILE A 358 11.74 -12.43 -37.86
CA ILE A 358 10.48 -11.66 -37.77
C ILE A 358 9.72 -11.60 -39.11
N ILE A 359 10.39 -11.84 -40.24
CA ILE A 359 9.73 -11.97 -41.54
C ILE A 359 8.75 -13.15 -41.58
N ASN A 360 8.94 -14.15 -40.71
CA ASN A 360 8.02 -15.28 -40.56
C ASN A 360 6.75 -14.89 -39.79
N LEU A 361 6.73 -13.73 -39.12
CA LEU A 361 5.56 -13.15 -38.49
C LEU A 361 4.90 -12.11 -39.41
N PHE A 362 5.71 -11.29 -40.08
CA PHE A 362 5.26 -10.24 -41.00
C PHE A 362 5.88 -10.42 -42.40
N PRO A 363 5.36 -11.35 -43.22
CA PRO A 363 5.95 -11.66 -44.53
C PRO A 363 5.94 -10.46 -45.50
N SER A 364 4.97 -9.55 -45.34
CA SER A 364 4.78 -8.37 -46.20
C SER A 364 5.75 -7.21 -45.91
N ILE A 365 6.32 -7.11 -44.69
CA ILE A 365 7.10 -5.92 -44.28
C ILE A 365 8.55 -5.96 -44.77
N LYS A 366 9.10 -7.13 -45.12
CA LYS A 366 10.50 -7.32 -45.59
C LYS A 366 11.58 -6.67 -44.71
N LYS A 367 11.30 -6.44 -43.42
CA LYS A 367 12.27 -5.95 -42.41
C LYS A 367 12.61 -7.08 -41.45
N ASN A 368 13.86 -7.08 -40.95
CA ASN A 368 14.33 -8.11 -40.02
C ASN A 368 15.15 -7.58 -38.83
N LYS A 369 15.08 -6.28 -38.57
CA LYS A 369 15.71 -5.64 -37.43
C LYS A 369 14.63 -4.98 -36.58
N PHE A 370 14.93 -4.83 -35.29
CA PHE A 370 14.06 -4.16 -34.34
C PHE A 370 14.63 -2.80 -33.95
N LEU A 371 13.73 -1.85 -33.70
CA LEU A 371 13.99 -0.61 -32.98
C LEU A 371 13.22 -0.68 -31.67
N GLU A 372 13.93 -0.65 -30.55
CA GLU A 372 13.31 -0.63 -29.23
C GLU A 372 12.61 0.72 -28.99
N LEU A 373 11.34 0.67 -28.55
CA LEU A 373 10.59 1.84 -28.12
C LEU A 373 10.25 1.71 -26.63
N ASP A 374 10.80 2.64 -25.84
CA ASP A 374 10.50 2.76 -24.41
C ASP A 374 9.15 3.46 -24.20
N LEU A 375 8.17 2.72 -23.71
CA LEU A 375 6.86 3.19 -23.27
C LEU A 375 6.69 3.08 -21.75
N SER A 376 7.79 2.85 -21.03
CA SER A 376 7.78 2.76 -19.59
C SER A 376 7.41 4.09 -18.93
N VAL A 377 7.09 4.05 -17.65
CA VAL A 377 6.89 5.24 -16.81
C VAL A 377 8.09 6.19 -16.75
N ASN A 378 9.29 5.72 -17.11
CA ASN A 378 10.51 6.54 -17.18
C ASN A 378 10.74 7.15 -18.59
N SER A 379 9.88 6.85 -19.56
CA SER A 379 10.08 7.24 -20.95
C SER A 379 10.04 8.76 -21.12
N GLU A 380 11.19 9.33 -21.48
CA GLU A 380 11.31 10.72 -21.95
C GLU A 380 10.61 10.92 -23.30
N TRP A 381 10.55 9.85 -24.12
CA TRP A 381 9.90 9.89 -25.43
C TRP A 381 8.39 10.06 -25.30
N LEU A 382 7.74 9.41 -24.32
CA LEU A 382 6.32 9.62 -24.04
C LEU A 382 6.05 11.07 -23.60
N GLY A 383 6.84 11.58 -22.65
CA GLY A 383 6.68 12.93 -22.11
C GLY A 383 5.32 13.12 -21.40
N LEU A 384 4.68 14.27 -21.62
CA LEU A 384 3.39 14.65 -21.02
C LEU A 384 2.29 13.62 -21.30
N SER A 385 1.39 13.41 -20.33
CA SER A 385 0.30 12.44 -20.49
C SER A 385 -0.63 12.72 -21.67
N GLU A 386 -0.76 13.98 -22.09
CA GLU A 386 -1.51 14.40 -23.27
C GLU A 386 -0.96 13.79 -24.58
N ASN A 387 0.36 13.57 -24.66
CA ASN A 387 1.02 13.07 -25.87
C ASN A 387 0.62 11.65 -26.28
N PHE A 388 0.15 10.85 -25.32
CA PHE A 388 -0.25 9.45 -25.56
C PHE A 388 -1.73 9.19 -25.28
N LYS A 389 -2.43 10.12 -24.62
CA LYS A 389 -3.89 10.11 -24.53
C LYS A 389 -4.54 10.55 -25.84
N ASP A 390 -3.89 11.45 -26.59
CA ASP A 390 -4.27 11.77 -27.98
C ASP A 390 -3.70 10.72 -28.94
N LEU A 391 -4.57 9.86 -29.46
CA LEU A 391 -4.20 8.77 -30.38
C LEU A 391 -3.77 9.25 -31.76
N VAL A 392 -4.14 10.46 -32.18
CA VAL A 392 -3.68 11.02 -33.46
C VAL A 392 -2.25 11.50 -33.28
N LEU A 393 -1.98 12.26 -32.21
CA LEU A 393 -0.63 12.70 -31.89
C LEU A 393 0.31 11.52 -31.65
N PHE A 394 -0.13 10.50 -30.90
CA PHE A 394 0.67 9.32 -30.63
C PHE A 394 1.02 8.55 -31.91
N GLU A 395 0.04 8.31 -32.79
CA GLU A 395 0.28 7.68 -34.09
C GLU A 395 1.24 8.49 -34.96
N ASN A 396 1.08 9.82 -35.02
CA ASN A 396 1.99 10.68 -35.77
C ASN A 396 3.44 10.57 -35.27
N LYS A 397 3.64 10.47 -33.95
CA LYS A 397 4.98 10.26 -33.37
C LYS A 397 5.57 8.90 -33.74
N ILE A 398 4.77 7.83 -33.71
CA ILE A 398 5.20 6.49 -34.14
C ILE A 398 5.56 6.50 -35.62
N ASN A 399 4.71 7.08 -36.47
CA ASN A 399 4.93 7.18 -37.92
C ASN A 399 6.18 7.97 -38.24
N TYR A 400 6.40 9.10 -37.57
CA TYR A 400 7.62 9.88 -37.71
C TYR A 400 8.85 9.07 -37.30
N LEU A 401 8.80 8.36 -36.16
CA LEU A 401 9.90 7.50 -35.72
C LEU A 401 10.20 6.37 -36.72
N GLN A 402 9.16 5.80 -37.33
CA GLN A 402 9.26 4.76 -38.35
C GLN A 402 9.88 5.29 -39.65
N GLN A 403 9.56 6.53 -40.05
CA GLN A 403 10.18 7.21 -41.20
C GLN A 403 11.69 7.42 -40.99
N GLN A 404 12.11 7.75 -39.76
CA GLN A 404 13.53 7.90 -39.42
C GLN A 404 14.28 6.55 -39.38
N ASN A 405 13.55 5.42 -39.30
CA ASN A 405 14.14 4.09 -39.15
C ASN A 405 13.50 3.07 -40.14
N PRO A 406 13.64 3.28 -41.46
CA PRO A 406 12.89 2.52 -42.46
C PRO A 406 13.24 1.03 -42.52
N ASP A 407 14.46 0.63 -42.12
CA ASP A 407 14.93 -0.78 -42.15
C ASP A 407 14.57 -1.59 -40.90
N LYS A 408 13.90 -0.98 -39.92
CA LYS A 408 13.55 -1.58 -38.62
C LYS A 408 12.03 -1.62 -38.39
N ILE A 409 11.60 -2.59 -37.59
CA ILE A 409 10.27 -2.67 -37.00
C ILE A 409 10.37 -2.09 -35.59
N ILE A 410 9.52 -1.12 -35.27
CA ILE A 410 9.45 -0.56 -33.92
C ILE A 410 8.78 -1.58 -33.01
N SER A 411 9.39 -1.86 -31.86
CA SER A 411 8.93 -2.93 -30.98
C SER A 411 9.41 -2.78 -29.55
N GLY A 412 8.80 -3.51 -28.62
CA GLY A 412 9.26 -3.57 -27.23
C GLY A 412 8.16 -4.01 -26.28
N GLY A 413 8.41 -3.87 -24.99
CA GLY A 413 7.36 -3.95 -23.98
C GLY A 413 7.36 -5.16 -23.06
N TYR A 414 8.22 -6.16 -23.24
CA TYR A 414 8.17 -7.31 -22.34
C TYR A 414 8.61 -6.92 -20.91
N LEU A 415 7.69 -7.10 -19.95
CA LEU A 415 7.78 -6.66 -18.56
C LEU A 415 7.95 -5.15 -18.36
N GLU A 416 7.61 -4.36 -19.36
CA GLU A 416 7.69 -2.91 -19.30
C GLU A 416 6.54 -2.33 -18.46
N PRO A 417 6.82 -1.49 -17.45
CA PRO A 417 5.79 -0.82 -16.65
C PRO A 417 5.26 0.41 -17.37
N ARG A 418 4.03 0.35 -17.90
CA ARG A 418 3.42 1.43 -18.71
C ARG A 418 2.26 2.11 -18.01
N GLN A 419 2.11 3.42 -18.25
CA GLN A 419 0.98 4.23 -17.75
C GLN A 419 -0.22 4.30 -18.72
N LEU A 420 -0.14 3.57 -19.85
CA LEU A 420 -1.14 3.64 -20.92
C LEU A 420 -2.49 2.99 -20.54
N TYR A 421 -2.49 2.11 -19.54
CA TYR A 421 -3.64 1.35 -19.07
C TYR A 421 -4.41 2.12 -17.99
N ASN A 422 -5.15 3.14 -18.40
CA ASN A 422 -5.76 4.12 -17.50
C ASN A 422 -7.27 4.00 -17.30
N THR A 423 -7.90 2.92 -17.78
CA THR A 423 -9.34 2.67 -17.57
C THR A 423 -9.59 1.86 -16.29
N GLU A 424 -10.84 1.89 -15.81
CA GLU A 424 -11.29 1.18 -14.60
C GLU A 424 -11.06 -0.33 -14.66
N ASN A 425 -10.94 -0.91 -15.85
CA ASN A 425 -10.69 -2.34 -16.03
C ASN A 425 -9.28 -2.74 -15.59
N TYR A 426 -8.35 -1.80 -15.45
CA TYR A 426 -6.95 -2.09 -15.10
C TYR A 426 -6.63 -1.87 -13.63
N LYS A 427 -7.61 -1.57 -12.77
CA LYS A 427 -7.38 -1.39 -11.34
C LYS A 427 -8.08 -2.45 -10.51
N ARG A 428 -7.53 -2.74 -9.34
CA ARG A 428 -8.21 -3.51 -8.28
C ARG A 428 -7.85 -3.00 -6.89
N GLU A 429 -8.67 -3.38 -5.92
CA GLU A 429 -8.37 -3.17 -4.52
C GLU A 429 -7.43 -4.28 -4.01
N SER A 430 -6.24 -3.90 -3.56
CA SER A 430 -5.28 -4.80 -2.89
C SER A 430 -5.41 -4.67 -1.37
N ASN A 431 -4.65 -5.48 -0.63
CA ASN A 431 -4.58 -5.36 0.84
C ASN A 431 -3.87 -4.08 1.32
N ASN A 432 -3.17 -3.36 0.42
CA ASN A 432 -2.41 -2.15 0.71
C ASN A 432 -2.93 -0.91 -0.03
N GLY A 433 -4.13 -0.99 -0.64
CA GLY A 433 -4.73 0.10 -1.42
C GLY A 433 -4.98 -0.28 -2.88
N ILE A 434 -5.29 0.70 -3.72
CA ILE A 434 -5.57 0.46 -5.14
C ILE A 434 -4.27 0.18 -5.88
N GLU A 435 -4.21 -0.93 -6.62
CA GLU A 435 -3.12 -1.24 -7.54
C GLU A 435 -3.62 -1.29 -8.98
N HIS A 436 -2.70 -1.10 -9.93
CA HIS A 436 -3.00 -1.04 -11.35
C HIS A 436 -2.20 -2.10 -12.11
N ARG A 437 -2.78 -2.64 -13.18
CA ARG A 437 -2.07 -3.47 -14.15
C ARG A 437 -1.24 -2.57 -15.04
N THR A 438 0.07 -2.56 -14.82
CA THR A 438 1.02 -1.71 -15.53
C THR A 438 2.05 -2.53 -16.28
N ILE A 439 2.25 -3.79 -15.92
CA ILE A 439 3.34 -4.60 -16.43
C ILE A 439 2.89 -5.31 -17.70
N HIS A 440 3.48 -4.96 -18.83
CA HIS A 440 3.14 -5.57 -20.10
C HIS A 440 3.75 -6.97 -20.24
N LEU A 441 2.97 -7.95 -20.72
CA LEU A 441 3.32 -9.38 -20.70
C LEU A 441 3.76 -9.94 -22.05
N GLY A 442 3.56 -9.17 -23.12
CA GLY A 442 3.96 -9.52 -24.48
C GLY A 442 5.02 -8.58 -25.05
N VAL A 443 5.20 -8.66 -26.36
CA VAL A 443 5.93 -7.69 -27.18
C VAL A 443 4.96 -7.07 -28.15
N ASP A 444 4.96 -5.74 -28.22
CA ASP A 444 4.23 -5.03 -29.25
C ASP A 444 5.12 -4.78 -30.45
N PHE A 445 4.57 -4.97 -31.64
CA PHE A 445 5.19 -4.63 -32.92
C PHE A 445 4.35 -3.54 -33.58
N TRP A 446 4.88 -2.32 -33.64
CA TRP A 446 4.19 -1.17 -34.22
C TRP A 446 4.33 -1.22 -35.74
N VAL A 447 3.25 -1.64 -36.38
CA VAL A 447 3.14 -1.85 -37.82
C VAL A 447 1.80 -1.31 -38.30
N ASN A 448 1.72 -0.94 -39.57
CA ASN A 448 0.51 -0.33 -40.12
C ASN A 448 -0.69 -1.28 -40.08
N GLU A 449 -1.89 -0.70 -40.07
CA GLU A 449 -3.12 -1.46 -40.28
C GLU A 449 -3.07 -2.27 -41.59
N GLY A 450 -3.70 -3.44 -41.60
CA GLY A 450 -3.76 -4.30 -42.78
C GLY A 450 -2.49 -5.10 -43.07
N VAL A 451 -1.44 -5.01 -42.24
CA VAL A 451 -0.27 -5.90 -42.32
C VAL A 451 -0.68 -7.35 -42.02
N GLU A 452 -0.26 -8.27 -42.88
CA GLU A 452 -0.43 -9.73 -42.74
C GLU A 452 0.37 -10.29 -41.56
N ILE A 453 -0.26 -11.21 -40.82
CA ILE A 453 0.32 -11.92 -39.68
C ILE A 453 0.26 -13.42 -39.94
N THR A 454 1.40 -14.10 -39.87
CA THR A 454 1.48 -15.55 -40.09
C THR A 454 1.85 -16.32 -38.83
N ASN A 455 1.42 -17.57 -38.77
CA ASN A 455 1.66 -18.46 -37.65
C ASN A 455 3.12 -18.92 -37.57
N LEU A 456 3.68 -18.96 -36.36
CA LEU A 456 5.09 -19.28 -36.14
C LEU A 456 5.35 -20.77 -35.92
N PHE A 457 4.34 -21.53 -35.48
CA PHE A 457 4.46 -22.94 -35.12
C PHE A 457 3.19 -23.70 -35.45
N ASP A 458 3.32 -24.97 -35.81
CA ASP A 458 2.16 -25.86 -35.96
C ASP A 458 1.31 -25.86 -34.68
N GLY A 459 -0.01 -25.82 -34.80
CA GLY A 459 -0.88 -25.71 -33.65
C GLY A 459 -2.36 -25.75 -33.98
N VAL A 460 -3.19 -25.73 -32.93
CA VAL A 460 -4.65 -25.72 -33.04
C VAL A 460 -5.16 -24.38 -32.53
N VAL A 461 -6.08 -23.76 -33.27
CA VAL A 461 -6.77 -22.54 -32.82
C VAL A 461 -7.59 -22.87 -31.59
N GLU A 462 -7.22 -22.31 -30.45
CA GLU A 462 -7.80 -22.61 -29.14
C GLU A 462 -8.83 -21.58 -28.72
N THR A 463 -8.66 -20.32 -29.13
CA THR A 463 -9.59 -19.23 -28.80
C THR A 463 -9.61 -18.21 -29.91
N ILE A 464 -10.81 -17.81 -30.32
CA ILE A 464 -11.02 -16.63 -31.18
C ILE A 464 -12.01 -15.73 -30.48
N SER A 465 -11.62 -14.49 -30.20
CA SER A 465 -12.51 -13.53 -29.55
C SER A 465 -12.38 -12.12 -30.12
N ILE A 466 -13.42 -11.33 -29.85
CA ILE A 466 -13.50 -9.93 -30.26
C ILE A 466 -13.83 -9.10 -29.03
N ASP A 467 -12.81 -8.46 -28.47
CA ASP A 467 -12.95 -7.55 -27.35
C ASP A 467 -13.26 -6.13 -27.84
N LYS A 468 -14.48 -5.68 -27.60
CA LYS A 468 -14.95 -4.33 -27.99
C LYS A 468 -14.69 -3.28 -26.92
N ASN A 469 -14.12 -3.65 -25.78
CA ASN A 469 -13.83 -2.70 -24.71
C ASN A 469 -12.78 -1.69 -25.17
N GLU A 470 -12.91 -0.45 -24.69
CA GLU A 470 -11.86 0.55 -24.87
C GLU A 470 -10.56 0.06 -24.23
N LYS A 471 -9.45 0.15 -24.99
CA LYS A 471 -8.14 -0.41 -24.65
C LYS A 471 -8.08 -1.94 -24.56
N GLY A 472 -9.14 -2.64 -24.97
CA GLY A 472 -9.15 -4.09 -25.16
C GLY A 472 -8.29 -4.56 -26.33
N TYR A 473 -8.32 -5.86 -26.63
CA TYR A 473 -7.57 -6.42 -27.77
C TYR A 473 -8.18 -6.15 -29.13
N GLY A 474 -9.47 -5.82 -29.25
CA GLY A 474 -10.13 -5.97 -30.54
C GLY A 474 -10.16 -7.44 -30.95
N GLY A 475 -9.70 -7.78 -32.16
CA GLY A 475 -9.54 -9.17 -32.58
C GLY A 475 -8.40 -9.89 -31.84
N LEU A 476 -8.70 -11.06 -31.27
CA LEU A 476 -7.77 -11.92 -30.54
C LEU A 476 -7.81 -13.35 -31.09
N ILE A 477 -6.64 -13.93 -31.32
CA ILE A 477 -6.48 -15.37 -31.61
C ILE A 477 -5.44 -15.96 -30.66
N ILE A 478 -5.77 -17.09 -30.03
CA ILE A 478 -4.85 -17.92 -29.24
C ILE A 478 -4.68 -19.27 -29.93
N ILE A 479 -3.44 -19.68 -30.17
CA ILE A 479 -3.10 -20.98 -30.78
C ILE A 479 -2.38 -21.83 -29.74
N LYS A 480 -2.82 -23.08 -29.59
CA LYS A 480 -2.20 -24.09 -28.73
C LYS A 480 -1.21 -24.94 -29.52
N HIS A 481 0.00 -25.05 -29.00
CA HIS A 481 1.11 -25.80 -29.60
C HIS A 481 1.51 -26.95 -28.68
N LYS A 482 1.82 -28.10 -29.29
CA LYS A 482 2.37 -29.26 -28.58
C LYS A 482 3.84 -29.42 -28.94
N ILE A 483 4.71 -29.44 -27.92
CA ILE A 483 6.14 -29.69 -28.08
C ILE A 483 6.53 -30.81 -27.13
N ASN A 484 6.97 -31.94 -27.70
CA ASN A 484 7.29 -33.14 -26.92
C ASN A 484 6.12 -33.48 -25.97
N ASP A 485 6.38 -33.40 -24.65
CA ASP A 485 5.46 -33.77 -23.58
C ASP A 485 4.74 -32.58 -22.92
N PHE A 486 4.89 -31.35 -23.44
CA PHE A 486 4.22 -30.17 -22.88
C PHE A 486 3.54 -29.30 -23.95
N TYR A 487 2.66 -28.42 -23.48
CA TYR A 487 1.95 -27.46 -24.31
C TYR A 487 2.40 -26.04 -23.98
N PHE A 488 2.36 -25.18 -24.99
CA PHE A 488 2.42 -23.73 -24.82
C PHE A 488 1.46 -23.08 -25.81
N TYR A 489 1.23 -21.79 -25.67
CA TYR A 489 0.29 -21.03 -26.48
C TYR A 489 0.98 -19.79 -27.05
N SER A 490 0.54 -19.38 -28.23
CA SER A 490 0.81 -18.05 -28.77
C SER A 490 -0.48 -17.25 -28.83
N LEU A 491 -0.39 -15.98 -28.46
CA LEU A 491 -1.49 -15.02 -28.43
C LEU A 491 -1.18 -13.88 -29.40
N PHE A 492 -2.15 -13.58 -30.26
CA PHE A 492 -2.12 -12.50 -31.24
C PHE A 492 -3.31 -11.57 -31.00
N GLY A 493 -3.04 -10.40 -30.42
CA GLY A 493 -4.04 -9.37 -30.15
C GLY A 493 -3.98 -8.21 -31.16
N HIS A 494 -4.98 -7.32 -31.12
CA HIS A 494 -5.07 -6.14 -32.00
C HIS A 494 -5.25 -6.48 -33.49
N LEU A 495 -5.87 -7.64 -33.76
CA LEU A 495 -6.20 -8.09 -35.10
C LEU A 495 -7.49 -7.45 -35.63
N SER A 496 -7.65 -7.40 -36.96
CA SER A 496 -8.90 -7.05 -37.63
C SER A 496 -9.89 -8.23 -37.57
N PRO A 497 -11.02 -8.11 -36.87
CA PRO A 497 -11.97 -9.22 -36.74
C PRO A 497 -12.67 -9.59 -38.05
N LYS A 498 -12.72 -8.66 -39.02
CA LYS A 498 -13.39 -8.85 -40.31
C LYS A 498 -12.70 -9.86 -41.23
N LYS A 499 -11.51 -10.32 -40.85
CA LYS A 499 -10.62 -11.13 -41.69
C LYS A 499 -10.16 -12.42 -41.00
N PHE A 500 -10.94 -12.93 -40.04
CA PHE A 500 -10.71 -14.24 -39.45
C PHE A 500 -11.23 -15.33 -40.38
N ASN A 501 -10.32 -16.24 -40.78
CA ASN A 501 -10.61 -17.32 -41.74
C ASN A 501 -10.71 -18.70 -41.09
N TYR A 502 -10.67 -18.77 -39.76
CA TYR A 502 -10.62 -20.02 -38.99
C TYR A 502 -11.66 -20.03 -37.88
N ASN A 503 -11.97 -21.23 -37.40
CA ASN A 503 -12.79 -21.50 -36.23
C ASN A 503 -11.94 -22.13 -35.11
N GLU A 504 -12.43 -22.07 -33.88
CA GLU A 504 -11.84 -22.82 -32.77
C GLU A 504 -11.82 -24.33 -33.09
N GLY A 505 -10.66 -24.96 -32.92
CA GLY A 505 -10.41 -26.35 -33.27
C GLY A 505 -9.68 -26.56 -34.61
N ASP A 506 -9.57 -25.53 -35.46
CA ASP A 506 -8.85 -25.65 -36.73
C ASP A 506 -7.33 -25.83 -36.51
N PHE A 507 -6.71 -26.69 -37.32
CA PHE A 507 -5.25 -26.88 -37.30
C PHE A 507 -4.57 -25.91 -38.27
N LEU A 508 -3.52 -25.25 -37.79
CA LEU A 508 -2.68 -24.32 -38.55
C LEU A 508 -1.26 -24.85 -38.65
N LYS A 509 -0.70 -24.83 -39.84
CA LYS A 509 0.73 -25.05 -40.08
C LYS A 509 1.51 -23.77 -39.83
N LYS A 510 2.78 -23.91 -39.50
CA LYS A 510 3.75 -22.82 -39.52
C LYS A 510 3.75 -22.14 -40.89
N GLY A 511 3.61 -20.82 -40.90
CA GLY A 511 3.54 -19.99 -42.11
C GLY A 511 2.13 -19.69 -42.60
N ASP A 512 1.10 -20.38 -42.08
CA ASP A 512 -0.28 -20.07 -42.45
C ASP A 512 -0.66 -18.65 -41.99
N LEU A 513 -1.43 -17.94 -42.82
CA LEU A 513 -1.95 -16.61 -42.51
C LEU A 513 -2.92 -16.70 -41.35
N ILE A 514 -2.69 -16.01 -40.24
CA ILE A 514 -3.61 -15.95 -39.08
C ILE A 514 -4.64 -14.84 -39.25
N GLY A 515 -4.22 -13.69 -39.76
CA GLY A 515 -5.05 -12.50 -39.85
C GLY A 515 -4.24 -11.26 -40.22
N PHE A 516 -4.83 -10.10 -39.93
CA PHE A 516 -4.25 -8.80 -40.29
C PHE A 516 -4.33 -7.85 -39.10
N VAL A 517 -3.40 -6.91 -39.01
CA VAL A 517 -3.41 -5.85 -38.00
C VAL A 517 -4.67 -4.99 -38.15
N GLY A 518 -5.41 -4.81 -37.05
CA GLY A 518 -6.63 -4.02 -37.02
C GLY A 518 -6.36 -2.52 -37.02
N ASN A 519 -7.28 -1.76 -37.62
CA ASN A 519 -7.30 -0.30 -37.47
C ASN A 519 -7.76 0.10 -36.06
N LYS A 520 -7.70 1.40 -35.74
CA LYS A 520 -8.06 1.94 -34.41
C LYS A 520 -9.46 1.55 -33.94
N LEU A 521 -10.43 1.40 -34.86
CA LEU A 521 -11.81 1.03 -34.53
C LEU A 521 -11.99 -0.48 -34.32
N GLU A 522 -11.04 -1.28 -34.80
CA GLU A 522 -11.09 -2.75 -34.80
C GLU A 522 -10.20 -3.37 -33.74
N ASN A 523 -9.17 -2.64 -33.26
CA ASN A 523 -8.13 -3.15 -32.38
C ASN A 523 -8.28 -2.74 -30.91
N GLY A 524 -9.43 -2.18 -30.50
CA GLY A 524 -9.65 -1.70 -29.13
C GLY A 524 -9.22 -0.26 -28.86
N ASN A 525 -9.22 0.61 -29.89
CA ASN A 525 -8.85 2.02 -29.78
C ASN A 525 -7.37 2.24 -29.39
N TRP A 526 -6.50 1.48 -30.06
CA TRP A 526 -5.06 1.63 -30.01
C TRP A 526 -4.50 2.13 -31.34
N VAL A 527 -3.36 2.83 -31.30
CA VAL A 527 -2.57 3.06 -32.52
C VAL A 527 -2.24 1.68 -33.14
N PRO A 528 -2.38 1.47 -34.46
CA PRO A 528 -2.20 0.15 -35.08
C PRO A 528 -0.87 -0.52 -34.70
N HIS A 529 -0.94 -1.75 -34.19
CA HIS A 529 0.18 -2.61 -33.83
C HIS A 529 -0.30 -4.05 -33.65
N LEU A 530 0.62 -5.01 -33.62
CA LEU A 530 0.35 -6.38 -33.15
C LEU A 530 0.84 -6.51 -31.70
N HIS A 531 -0.01 -7.03 -30.81
CA HIS A 531 0.44 -7.56 -29.53
C HIS A 531 0.70 -9.06 -29.67
N PHE A 532 1.94 -9.49 -29.39
CA PHE A 532 2.35 -10.89 -29.46
C PHE A 532 2.85 -11.39 -28.10
N GLN A 533 2.26 -12.49 -27.63
CA GLN A 533 2.58 -13.06 -26.32
C GLN A 533 2.70 -14.58 -26.39
N LEU A 534 3.61 -15.15 -25.60
CA LEU A 534 3.75 -16.59 -25.38
C LEU A 534 3.23 -16.93 -24.00
N MET A 535 2.57 -18.09 -23.84
CA MET A 535 1.96 -18.50 -22.57
C MET A 535 2.17 -20.00 -22.32
N LEU A 536 2.34 -20.42 -21.06
CA LEU A 536 2.46 -21.82 -20.67
C LEU A 536 1.16 -22.42 -20.11
N SER A 537 0.24 -21.58 -19.67
CA SER A 537 -1.12 -21.95 -19.30
C SER A 537 -2.08 -20.84 -19.70
N LYS A 538 -3.29 -21.22 -20.12
CA LYS A 538 -4.42 -20.30 -20.32
C LYS A 538 -5.15 -20.01 -18.99
N LEU A 539 -4.77 -20.68 -17.90
CA LEU A 539 -5.51 -20.72 -16.64
C LEU A 539 -6.98 -21.10 -16.95
N ASN A 540 -7.94 -20.56 -16.20
CA ASN A 540 -9.37 -20.69 -16.49
C ASN A 540 -9.92 -19.67 -17.51
N TYR A 541 -9.08 -18.90 -18.22
CA TYR A 541 -9.59 -17.96 -19.21
C TYR A 541 -10.13 -18.72 -20.43
N LEU A 542 -11.31 -18.31 -20.90
CA LEU A 542 -11.99 -18.97 -22.03
C LEU A 542 -11.96 -18.14 -23.31
N GLN A 543 -12.14 -16.82 -23.20
CA GLN A 543 -12.37 -15.90 -24.32
C GLN A 543 -11.41 -14.70 -24.31
N ASP A 544 -10.42 -14.70 -23.43
CA ASP A 544 -9.44 -13.62 -23.27
C ASP A 544 -8.16 -14.18 -22.62
N PHE A 545 -7.11 -13.37 -22.48
CA PHE A 545 -6.02 -13.60 -21.54
C PHE A 545 -5.30 -12.27 -21.25
N PRO A 546 -4.91 -11.96 -20.00
CA PRO A 546 -4.28 -10.69 -19.69
C PRO A 546 -3.00 -10.43 -20.51
N GLY A 547 -2.96 -9.32 -21.25
CA GLY A 547 -1.73 -8.78 -21.87
C GLY A 547 -0.93 -7.90 -20.92
N VAL A 548 -1.49 -7.61 -19.75
CA VAL A 548 -0.90 -6.80 -18.70
C VAL A 548 -1.19 -7.39 -17.32
N SER A 549 -0.23 -7.31 -16.40
CA SER A 549 -0.36 -7.77 -15.02
C SER A 549 -0.09 -6.67 -14.00
N TYR A 550 -0.48 -6.96 -12.76
CA TYR A 550 -0.08 -6.18 -11.59
C TYR A 550 1.39 -6.45 -11.27
N TYR A 551 2.11 -5.42 -10.83
CA TYR A 551 3.51 -5.59 -10.41
C TYR A 551 3.64 -6.58 -9.25
N SER A 552 2.64 -6.66 -8.36
CA SER A 552 2.58 -7.63 -7.26
C SER A 552 2.58 -9.10 -7.72
N GLU A 553 2.25 -9.36 -8.98
CA GLU A 553 2.14 -10.69 -9.60
C GLU A 553 3.20 -10.94 -10.67
N ILE A 554 4.14 -10.01 -10.87
CA ILE A 554 5.11 -10.02 -11.97
C ILE A 554 5.93 -11.31 -12.05
N GLU A 555 6.32 -11.88 -10.91
CA GLU A 555 7.14 -13.11 -10.89
C GLU A 555 6.37 -14.32 -11.40
N VAL A 556 5.08 -14.43 -11.04
CA VAL A 556 4.21 -15.52 -11.48
C VAL A 556 3.93 -15.35 -12.98
N PHE A 557 3.54 -14.15 -13.41
CA PHE A 557 3.28 -13.89 -14.83
C PHE A 557 4.53 -13.97 -15.71
N ARG A 558 5.72 -13.60 -15.23
CA ARG A 558 6.99 -13.82 -15.95
C ARG A 558 7.25 -15.31 -16.22
N SER A 559 6.77 -16.18 -15.34
CA SER A 559 6.87 -17.63 -15.49
C SER A 559 5.79 -18.18 -16.43
N LEU A 560 4.54 -17.69 -16.33
CA LEU A 560 3.45 -18.07 -17.22
C LEU A 560 3.62 -17.55 -18.65
N CYS A 561 4.09 -16.31 -18.79
CA CYS A 561 4.20 -15.59 -20.05
C CYS A 561 5.69 -15.38 -20.36
N PRO A 562 6.40 -16.39 -20.87
CA PRO A 562 7.84 -16.29 -21.10
C PRO A 562 8.17 -15.24 -22.18
N ASN A 563 9.35 -14.64 -22.06
CA ASN A 563 9.81 -13.58 -22.97
C ASN A 563 9.79 -14.05 -24.44
N PRO A 564 9.00 -13.41 -25.34
CA PRO A 564 9.02 -13.72 -26.77
C PRO A 564 10.41 -13.61 -27.41
N ASN A 565 11.31 -12.80 -26.86
CA ASN A 565 12.68 -12.71 -27.38
C ASN A 565 13.51 -13.99 -27.18
N LEU A 566 13.05 -14.97 -26.37
CA LEU A 566 13.68 -16.29 -26.31
C LEU A 566 13.67 -17.03 -27.66
N ILE A 567 12.66 -16.76 -28.51
CA ILE A 567 12.55 -17.36 -29.84
C ILE A 567 13.12 -16.46 -30.95
N PHE A 568 13.08 -15.13 -30.80
CA PHE A 568 13.61 -14.17 -31.79
C PHE A 568 15.12 -13.92 -31.65
N LYS A 569 15.68 -13.96 -30.44
CA LYS A 569 17.11 -13.78 -30.12
C LYS A 569 17.71 -12.47 -30.64
N SER A 570 17.01 -11.35 -30.41
CA SER A 570 17.48 -10.01 -30.80
C SER A 570 17.97 -9.19 -29.61
N ASN A 571 19.07 -8.45 -29.80
CA ASN A 571 19.57 -7.49 -28.82
C ASN A 571 18.70 -6.23 -28.68
N ASN A 572 17.76 -6.01 -29.60
CA ASN A 572 16.87 -4.83 -29.63
C ASN A 572 15.43 -5.16 -29.18
N LEU A 573 15.24 -6.35 -28.58
CA LEU A 573 14.00 -6.77 -27.91
C LEU A 573 14.33 -7.11 -26.45
N LYS A 574 14.99 -6.19 -25.76
CA LYS A 574 15.36 -6.41 -24.37
C LYS A 574 14.13 -6.44 -23.48
N SER A 575 14.22 -7.21 -22.41
CA SER A 575 13.30 -7.07 -21.29
C SER A 575 13.63 -5.75 -20.60
N TYR A 576 12.60 -5.08 -20.08
CA TYR A 576 12.80 -3.91 -19.24
C TYR A 576 13.74 -4.25 -18.07
N GLU A 577 14.81 -3.47 -17.89
CA GLU A 577 15.81 -3.71 -16.86
C GLU A 577 15.30 -3.28 -15.48
N ASN A 578 15.44 -4.17 -14.50
CA ASN A 578 15.10 -3.83 -13.11
C ASN A 578 16.06 -2.78 -12.56
N ILE A 579 15.51 -1.70 -11.99
CA ILE A 579 16.30 -0.65 -11.34
C ILE A 579 16.92 -1.18 -10.03
N ASP A 580 18.25 -1.17 -9.93
CA ASP A 580 18.95 -1.49 -8.68
C ASP A 580 18.95 -0.30 -7.72
N LEU A 581 17.92 -0.26 -6.86
CA LEU A 581 17.78 0.74 -5.80
C LEU A 581 18.99 0.77 -4.85
N LYS A 582 19.66 -0.37 -4.60
CA LYS A 582 20.83 -0.40 -3.70
C LYS A 582 21.99 0.37 -4.31
N LYS A 583 22.21 0.24 -5.62
CA LYS A 583 23.23 1.00 -6.35
C LYS A 583 22.98 2.51 -6.22
N ILE A 584 21.74 2.96 -6.41
CA ILE A 584 21.35 4.38 -6.29
C ILE A 584 21.56 4.87 -4.85
N ILE A 585 21.08 4.12 -3.86
CA ILE A 585 21.20 4.49 -2.45
C ILE A 585 22.68 4.56 -2.03
N ASN A 586 23.50 3.59 -2.44
CA ASN A 586 24.92 3.58 -2.12
C ASN A 586 25.65 4.76 -2.77
N TYR A 587 25.34 5.07 -4.03
CA TYR A 587 25.90 6.23 -4.71
C TYR A 587 25.56 7.53 -3.97
N ARG A 588 24.30 7.71 -3.54
CA ARG A 588 23.88 8.86 -2.72
C ARG A 588 24.65 8.94 -1.40
N LYS A 589 24.84 7.81 -0.71
CA LYS A 589 25.59 7.77 0.56
C LYS A 589 27.07 8.15 0.40
N SER A 590 27.66 7.83 -0.75
CA SER A 590 29.07 8.10 -1.03
C SER A 590 29.32 9.53 -1.52
N HIS A 591 28.37 10.15 -2.23
CA HIS A 591 28.62 11.40 -2.96
C HIS A 591 27.74 12.59 -2.53
N LEU A 592 26.62 12.37 -1.82
CA LEU A 592 25.77 13.45 -1.31
C LEU A 592 26.01 13.70 0.19
N GLY A 593 25.74 14.92 0.64
CA GLY A 593 25.79 15.27 2.06
C GLY A 593 24.92 14.33 2.89
N LYS A 594 25.50 13.71 3.93
CA LYS A 594 24.82 12.70 4.76
C LYS A 594 23.62 13.25 5.55
N ASN A 595 23.50 14.56 5.64
CA ASN A 595 22.39 15.29 6.23
C ASN A 595 21.19 15.48 5.26
N LEU A 596 21.30 15.05 4.01
CA LEU A 596 20.18 14.96 3.05
C LEU A 596 19.48 13.60 3.22
N SER A 597 18.44 13.57 4.05
CA SER A 597 17.71 12.34 4.37
C SER A 597 16.81 11.86 3.23
N LEU A 598 16.57 10.55 3.20
CA LEU A 598 15.50 9.92 2.43
C LEU A 598 14.32 9.63 3.35
N GLN A 599 13.10 9.75 2.83
CA GLN A 599 11.90 9.37 3.56
C GLN A 599 11.67 7.85 3.52
N TYR A 600 10.97 7.35 4.54
CA TYR A 600 10.59 5.94 4.75
C TYR A 600 11.74 4.95 5.00
N ASP A 601 11.42 3.83 5.64
CA ASP A 601 12.39 2.74 5.89
C ASP A 601 12.86 2.07 4.58
N LYS A 602 11.94 1.97 3.61
CA LYS A 602 12.22 1.59 2.23
C LYS A 602 12.07 2.85 1.36
N PRO A 603 13.16 3.50 0.95
CA PRO A 603 13.10 4.67 0.08
C PRO A 603 12.36 4.36 -1.22
N LEU A 604 11.53 5.29 -1.67
CA LEU A 604 10.80 5.21 -2.92
C LEU A 604 11.62 5.82 -4.06
N TYR A 605 11.60 5.18 -5.22
CA TYR A 605 12.08 5.76 -6.47
C TYR A 605 10.86 6.21 -7.25
N ILE A 606 10.62 7.52 -7.28
CA ILE A 606 9.53 8.10 -8.04
C ILE A 606 10.07 8.51 -9.40
N SER A 607 9.42 8.02 -10.45
CA SER A 607 9.80 8.24 -11.84
C SER A 607 9.01 9.38 -12.47
N LYS A 608 7.75 9.53 -12.05
CA LYS A 608 6.81 10.46 -12.67
C LYS A 608 5.79 10.96 -11.63
N GLY A 609 5.12 12.06 -11.92
CA GLY A 609 3.92 12.47 -11.20
C GLY A 609 2.80 12.79 -12.18
N ASP A 610 1.55 12.65 -11.75
CA ASP A 610 0.34 12.91 -12.55
C ASP A 610 -0.76 13.45 -11.62
N GLY A 611 -0.97 14.76 -11.64
CA GLY A 611 -1.95 15.42 -10.78
C GLY A 611 -1.66 15.20 -9.29
N VAL A 612 -2.49 14.40 -8.62
CA VAL A 612 -2.33 14.08 -7.19
C VAL A 612 -1.49 12.84 -6.92
N TYR A 613 -0.96 12.20 -7.96
CA TYR A 613 -0.22 10.95 -7.83
C TYR A 613 1.29 11.14 -8.04
N LEU A 614 2.08 10.48 -7.19
CA LEU A 614 3.46 10.12 -7.48
C LEU A 614 3.47 8.70 -8.04
N ILE A 615 4.24 8.45 -9.09
CA ILE A 615 4.29 7.17 -9.80
C ILE A 615 5.71 6.62 -9.71
N ASP A 616 5.84 5.44 -9.12
CA ASP A 616 7.14 4.77 -9.04
C ASP A 616 7.56 4.14 -10.37
N TYR A 617 8.80 3.64 -10.42
CA TYR A 617 9.37 3.02 -11.62
C TYR A 617 8.70 1.70 -12.05
N ASN A 618 7.80 1.14 -11.25
CA ASN A 618 6.99 -0.03 -11.59
C ASN A 618 5.57 0.37 -12.06
N GLY A 619 5.27 1.67 -12.10
CA GLY A 619 3.96 2.21 -12.42
C GLY A 619 2.96 2.21 -11.27
N GLU A 620 3.40 1.93 -10.04
CA GLU A 620 2.54 2.02 -8.86
C GLU A 620 2.24 3.49 -8.54
N LYS A 621 0.95 3.78 -8.33
CA LYS A 621 0.47 5.14 -8.05
C LYS A 621 0.29 5.33 -6.55
N TYR A 622 0.97 6.33 -6.01
CA TYR A 622 0.87 6.78 -4.64
C TYR A 622 0.07 8.08 -4.61
N LEU A 623 -1.07 8.09 -3.91
CA LEU A 623 -1.79 9.34 -3.66
C LEU A 623 -0.90 10.23 -2.77
N ASP A 624 -0.51 11.38 -3.29
CA ASP A 624 0.37 12.30 -2.60
C ASP A 624 -0.41 13.18 -1.62
N THR A 625 -0.32 12.81 -0.33
CA THR A 625 -0.97 13.54 0.76
C THR A 625 0.01 14.36 1.60
N LEU A 626 1.23 14.61 1.09
CA LEU A 626 2.30 15.26 1.83
C LEU A 626 2.86 16.49 1.11
N ASN A 627 3.14 16.39 -0.19
CA ASN A 627 3.85 17.44 -0.89
C ASN A 627 2.95 18.65 -1.14
N ASN A 628 3.31 19.79 -0.54
CA ASN A 628 2.69 21.07 -0.85
C ASN A 628 3.43 21.87 -1.92
N ILE A 629 4.55 21.35 -2.45
CA ILE A 629 5.31 21.97 -3.53
C ILE A 629 4.53 21.92 -4.84
N ALA A 630 4.04 20.74 -5.24
CA ALA A 630 3.19 20.53 -6.41
C ALA A 630 1.75 20.99 -6.14
N HIS A 631 1.58 22.28 -5.85
CA HIS A 631 0.34 22.91 -5.42
C HIS A 631 -0.83 22.76 -6.41
N VAL A 632 -0.57 22.90 -7.71
CA VAL A 632 -1.59 22.74 -8.77
C VAL A 632 -1.53 21.36 -9.45
N GLY A 633 -0.92 20.39 -8.75
CA GLY A 633 -0.70 19.03 -9.19
C GLY A 633 0.66 18.81 -9.86
N HIS A 634 1.14 17.57 -9.77
CA HIS A 634 2.32 17.09 -10.49
C HIS A 634 2.09 17.09 -12.00
N GLU A 635 3.12 17.44 -12.77
CA GLU A 635 3.08 17.45 -14.24
C GLU A 635 1.90 18.29 -14.81
N ASN A 636 1.55 19.39 -14.14
CA ASN A 636 0.51 20.29 -14.65
C ASN A 636 0.91 20.80 -16.05
N SER A 637 0.15 20.39 -17.07
CA SER A 637 0.54 20.56 -18.47
C SER A 637 0.65 22.02 -18.88
N ASN A 638 -0.19 22.90 -18.35
CA ASN A 638 -0.11 24.34 -18.63
C ASN A 638 1.17 24.95 -18.07
N VAL A 639 1.48 24.65 -16.80
CA VAL A 639 2.71 25.12 -16.15
C VAL A 639 3.97 24.63 -16.89
N VAL A 640 4.00 23.34 -17.27
CA VAL A 640 5.13 22.76 -18.02
C VAL A 640 5.30 23.44 -19.38
N LYS A 641 4.21 23.61 -20.14
CA LYS A 641 4.25 24.24 -21.47
C LYS A 641 4.73 25.68 -21.41
N VAL A 642 4.20 26.48 -20.47
CA VAL A 642 4.60 27.89 -20.31
C VAL A 642 6.08 28.01 -19.96
N ALA A 643 6.57 27.15 -19.06
CA ALA A 643 7.99 27.11 -18.71
C ALA A 643 8.87 26.74 -19.91
N GLN A 644 8.55 25.65 -20.62
CA GLN A 644 9.31 25.18 -21.79
C GLN A 644 9.34 26.23 -22.91
N ASN A 645 8.20 26.84 -23.20
CA ASN A 645 8.09 27.87 -24.23
C ASN A 645 8.94 29.10 -23.87
N GLN A 646 8.90 29.56 -22.61
CA GLN A 646 9.70 30.71 -22.20
C GLN A 646 11.21 30.39 -22.19
N ILE A 647 11.60 29.17 -21.79
CA ILE A 647 13.00 28.71 -21.84
C ILE A 647 13.54 28.76 -23.26
N ALA A 648 12.75 28.35 -24.25
CA ALA A 648 13.14 28.36 -25.66
C ALA A 648 13.35 29.79 -26.23
N LEU A 649 12.78 30.81 -25.58
CA LEU A 649 12.87 32.21 -26.01
C LEU A 649 13.96 32.99 -25.26
N LEU A 650 13.88 33.07 -23.93
CA LEU A 650 14.79 33.87 -23.11
C LEU A 650 14.72 33.49 -21.62
N ASN A 651 15.88 33.35 -20.99
CA ASN A 651 16.02 33.23 -19.54
C ASN A 651 17.24 34.03 -19.04
N THR A 652 17.00 35.25 -18.54
CA THR A 652 18.06 36.18 -18.09
C THR A 652 17.64 36.94 -16.82
N ASN A 653 18.54 37.76 -16.28
CA ASN A 653 18.30 38.56 -15.07
C ASN A 653 17.43 39.82 -15.34
N THR A 654 16.98 40.46 -14.26
CA THR A 654 15.99 41.56 -14.28
C THR A 654 16.54 42.95 -14.64
N ARG A 655 17.83 43.08 -15.00
CA ARG A 655 18.39 44.35 -15.47
C ARG A 655 17.97 44.70 -16.90
N TYR A 656 17.39 43.75 -17.63
CA TYR A 656 16.79 43.96 -18.93
C TYR A 656 15.26 43.94 -18.80
N LEU A 657 14.60 44.82 -19.54
CA LEU A 657 13.14 44.91 -19.54
C LEU A 657 12.52 43.61 -20.09
N HIS A 658 11.50 43.09 -19.41
CA HIS A 658 10.74 41.94 -19.87
C HIS A 658 9.31 42.01 -19.33
N LYS A 659 8.30 41.70 -20.14
CA LYS A 659 6.89 41.85 -19.75
C LYS A 659 6.44 40.89 -18.64
N ASN A 660 6.94 39.66 -18.60
CA ASN A 660 6.47 38.63 -17.67
C ASN A 660 6.62 39.02 -16.19
N ILE A 661 7.64 39.83 -15.82
CA ILE A 661 7.78 40.28 -14.43
C ILE A 661 6.67 41.25 -14.04
N ILE A 662 6.21 42.08 -14.99
CA ILE A 662 5.10 43.01 -14.80
C ILE A 662 3.78 42.23 -14.71
N GLU A 663 3.54 41.33 -15.66
CA GLU A 663 2.33 40.47 -15.69
C GLU A 663 2.19 39.65 -14.39
N LEU A 664 3.28 39.02 -13.92
CA LEU A 664 3.27 38.32 -12.63
C LEU A 664 3.02 39.28 -11.45
N THR A 665 3.63 40.46 -11.45
CA THR A 665 3.49 41.42 -10.35
C THR A 665 2.05 41.91 -10.24
N GLU A 666 1.43 42.28 -11.36
CA GLU A 666 0.03 42.71 -11.42
C GLU A 666 -0.92 41.60 -10.95
N ASN A 667 -0.74 40.38 -11.46
CA ASN A 667 -1.57 39.25 -11.07
C ASN A 667 -1.40 38.92 -9.58
N LEU A 668 -0.16 38.83 -9.08
CA LEU A 668 0.12 38.54 -7.68
C LEU A 668 -0.49 39.60 -6.74
N LEU A 669 -0.30 40.89 -7.03
CA LEU A 669 -0.82 41.98 -6.21
C LEU A 669 -2.35 42.04 -6.21
N SER A 670 -3.04 41.49 -7.22
CA SER A 670 -4.50 41.38 -7.22
C SER A 670 -5.07 40.56 -6.05
N PHE A 671 -4.25 39.66 -5.47
CA PHE A 671 -4.61 38.85 -4.30
C PHE A 671 -4.25 39.51 -2.96
N PHE A 672 -3.67 40.71 -2.96
CA PHE A 672 -3.25 41.39 -1.74
C PHE A 672 -4.11 42.63 -1.45
N PRO A 673 -4.26 43.02 -0.16
CA PRO A 673 -4.75 44.35 0.20
C PRO A 673 -3.87 45.45 -0.40
N LYS A 674 -4.47 46.58 -0.79
CA LYS A 674 -3.78 47.69 -1.48
C LYS A 674 -2.57 48.24 -0.73
N GLU A 675 -2.51 48.06 0.59
CA GLU A 675 -1.38 48.47 1.42
C GLU A 675 -0.09 47.70 1.08
N LEU A 676 -0.21 46.43 0.69
CA LEU A 676 0.89 45.56 0.28
C LEU A 676 1.05 45.66 -1.25
N SER A 677 2.01 46.47 -1.70
CA SER A 677 2.04 46.99 -3.08
C SER A 677 3.41 46.95 -3.76
N VAL A 678 4.47 46.55 -3.04
CA VAL A 678 5.82 46.43 -3.62
C VAL A 678 6.31 45.00 -3.48
N VAL A 679 6.83 44.44 -4.57
CA VAL A 679 7.26 43.04 -4.68
C VAL A 679 8.76 42.97 -4.98
N TYR A 680 9.47 42.11 -4.24
CA TYR A 680 10.84 41.69 -4.56
C TYR A 680 10.83 40.19 -4.85
N TYR A 681 11.43 39.78 -5.97
CA TYR A 681 11.54 38.36 -6.34
C TYR A 681 12.88 37.76 -5.93
N VAL A 682 12.82 36.54 -5.41
CA VAL A 682 13.95 35.71 -4.98
C VAL A 682 13.67 34.24 -5.34
N ASN A 683 14.54 33.31 -4.96
CA ASN A 683 14.52 31.94 -5.47
C ASN A 683 13.98 30.91 -4.47
N SER A 684 13.93 31.26 -3.19
CA SER A 684 13.46 30.37 -2.13
C SER A 684 12.78 31.12 -1.00
N GLY A 685 11.97 30.40 -0.22
CA GLY A 685 11.38 30.94 1.00
C GLY A 685 12.44 31.42 2.03
N SER A 686 13.59 30.74 2.09
CA SER A 686 14.71 31.18 2.94
C SER A 686 15.25 32.54 2.49
N GLU A 687 15.44 32.76 1.18
CA GLU A 687 15.87 34.07 0.67
C GLU A 687 14.82 35.16 0.90
N ALA A 688 13.53 34.81 0.82
CA ALA A 688 12.44 35.75 1.08
C ALA A 688 12.42 36.20 2.55
N ASN A 689 12.53 35.25 3.49
CA ASN A 689 12.61 35.56 4.92
C ASN A 689 13.90 36.33 5.25
N GLU A 690 15.05 35.96 4.68
CA GLU A 690 16.31 36.69 4.85
C GLU A 690 16.19 38.16 4.40
N LEU A 691 15.62 38.39 3.22
CA LEU A 691 15.38 39.74 2.71
C LEU A 691 14.40 40.52 3.59
N ALA A 692 13.31 39.89 4.05
CA ALA A 692 12.35 40.51 4.95
C ALA A 692 13.02 40.97 6.26
N ILE A 693 13.91 40.15 6.84
CA ILE A 693 14.66 40.50 8.05
C ILE A 693 15.60 41.68 7.78
N ARG A 694 16.29 41.68 6.63
CA ARG A 694 17.13 42.81 6.23
C ARG A 694 16.33 44.11 6.06
N MET A 695 15.11 44.04 5.53
CA MET A 695 14.20 45.18 5.43
C MET A 695 13.74 45.67 6.82
N VAL A 696 13.47 44.75 7.75
CA VAL A 696 13.16 45.09 9.16
C VAL A 696 14.29 45.87 9.80
N GLU A 697 15.54 45.40 9.66
CA GLU A 697 16.70 46.06 10.25
C GLU A 697 16.88 47.48 9.69
N ASN A 698 16.71 47.67 8.37
CA ASN A 698 16.81 49.00 7.75
C ASN A 698 15.66 49.94 8.12
N PHE A 699 14.45 49.40 8.31
CA PHE A 699 13.28 50.21 8.63
C PHE A 699 13.26 50.64 10.11
N THR A 700 13.59 49.70 11.01
CA THR A 700 13.44 49.89 12.46
C THR A 700 14.75 50.24 13.17
N ASN A 701 15.90 50.01 12.54
CA ASN A 701 17.23 50.00 13.16
C ASN A 701 17.35 49.00 14.32
N ARG A 702 16.57 47.92 14.32
CA ARG A 702 16.52 46.89 15.38
C ARG A 702 16.71 45.50 14.81
N LYS A 703 17.42 44.65 15.55
CA LYS A 703 17.77 43.28 15.14
C LYS A 703 16.96 42.18 15.82
N ASN A 704 16.26 42.52 16.89
CA ASN A 704 15.56 41.56 17.74
C ASN A 704 14.24 41.12 17.09
N ILE A 705 14.08 39.82 16.86
CA ILE A 705 12.90 39.24 16.21
C ILE A 705 12.21 38.28 17.18
N LEU A 706 10.90 38.40 17.28
CA LEU A 706 10.04 37.51 18.04
C LEU A 706 9.50 36.39 17.13
N VAL A 707 9.63 35.13 17.55
CA VAL A 707 9.25 33.93 16.77
C VAL A 707 8.49 32.92 17.63
N SER A 708 7.69 32.06 17.00
CA SER A 708 6.95 31.01 17.71
C SER A 708 7.85 29.82 18.02
N GLU A 709 7.65 29.23 19.20
CA GLU A 709 8.05 27.85 19.44
C GLU A 709 7.46 26.94 18.34
N GLY A 710 8.26 26.00 17.85
CA GLY A 710 7.88 25.09 16.75
C GLY A 710 7.93 25.70 15.33
N GLY A 711 8.17 27.00 15.18
CA GLY A 711 8.26 27.67 13.89
C GLY A 711 9.49 27.27 13.05
N TYR A 712 9.35 27.30 11.73
CA TYR A 712 10.44 27.05 10.77
C TYR A 712 10.41 28.04 9.59
N HIS A 713 11.45 28.86 9.49
CA HIS A 713 11.50 30.00 8.57
C HIS A 713 12.61 29.90 7.50
N GLY A 714 13.28 28.75 7.37
CA GLY A 714 14.22 28.51 6.27
C GLY A 714 15.56 27.90 6.71
N SER A 715 16.52 27.93 5.80
CA SER A 715 17.79 27.20 5.91
C SER A 715 19.05 28.08 5.84
N THR A 716 18.92 29.38 5.57
CA THR A 716 20.04 30.34 5.66
C THR A 716 20.39 30.60 7.13
N SER A 717 21.58 31.14 7.40
CA SER A 717 22.07 31.34 8.76
C SER A 717 21.09 32.11 9.65
N LYS A 718 20.57 33.26 9.17
CA LYS A 718 19.62 34.06 9.95
C LYS A 718 18.27 33.36 10.10
N CYS A 719 17.79 32.68 9.05
CA CYS A 719 16.56 31.89 9.14
C CYS A 719 16.69 30.74 10.16
N ILE A 720 17.86 30.08 10.25
CA ILE A 720 18.12 29.03 11.25
C ILE A 720 18.13 29.61 12.66
N GLU A 721 18.73 30.79 12.89
CA GLU A 721 18.69 31.50 14.17
C GLU A 721 17.27 31.86 14.62
N LEU A 722 16.35 32.01 13.67
CA LEU A 722 14.94 32.35 13.92
C LEU A 722 14.01 31.13 13.90
N SER A 723 14.51 29.94 13.57
CA SER A 723 13.70 28.72 13.48
C SER A 723 13.81 27.89 14.75
N HIS A 724 12.87 28.03 15.68
CA HIS A 724 12.85 27.23 16.92
C HIS A 724 12.91 25.73 16.63
N TYR A 725 12.20 25.27 15.59
CA TYR A 725 12.24 23.88 15.15
C TYR A 725 13.65 23.37 14.81
N LYS A 726 14.59 24.26 14.47
CA LYS A 726 15.98 23.90 14.17
C LYS A 726 16.90 24.13 15.36
N PHE A 727 16.92 25.33 15.94
CA PHE A 727 17.90 25.65 16.97
C PHE A 727 17.67 24.92 18.31
N SER A 728 16.45 24.48 18.59
CA SER A 728 16.10 23.71 19.80
C SER A 728 16.19 22.19 19.63
N ASN A 729 16.49 21.71 18.41
CA ASN A 729 16.63 20.29 18.11
C ASN A 729 18.09 19.88 17.90
N LYS A 730 18.33 18.57 17.70
CA LYS A 730 19.68 18.00 17.54
C LYS A 730 20.50 18.76 16.48
N GLY A 731 21.66 19.28 16.89
CA GLY A 731 22.58 20.05 16.04
C GLY A 731 22.36 21.57 16.08
N GLY A 732 21.30 22.05 16.74
CA GLY A 732 21.09 23.46 17.03
C GLY A 732 21.98 23.99 18.15
N LYS A 733 22.10 25.32 18.24
CA LYS A 733 22.92 26.03 19.24
C LYS A 733 22.08 26.76 20.31
N GLY A 734 20.77 26.50 20.36
CA GLY A 734 19.83 27.25 21.19
C GLY A 734 19.46 28.62 20.60
N GLU A 735 18.64 29.36 21.35
CA GLU A 735 18.15 30.68 20.97
C GLU A 735 19.31 31.69 20.80
N SER A 736 19.28 32.47 19.71
CA SER A 736 20.31 33.47 19.43
C SER A 736 20.10 34.75 20.25
N LYS A 737 21.13 35.60 20.38
CA LYS A 737 21.04 36.89 21.09
C LYS A 737 19.90 37.78 20.58
N ASN A 738 19.60 37.73 19.27
CA ASN A 738 18.60 38.60 18.65
C ASN A 738 17.28 37.85 18.36
N THR A 739 17.07 36.69 18.97
CA THR A 739 15.86 35.89 18.82
C THR A 739 15.15 35.83 20.17
N TYR A 740 13.83 36.04 20.16
CA TYR A 740 12.99 35.78 21.33
C TYR A 740 11.89 34.81 20.93
N THR A 741 11.72 33.74 21.71
CA THR A 741 10.72 32.71 21.44
C THR A 741 9.51 32.87 22.35
N PHE A 742 8.30 32.87 21.78
CA PHE A 742 7.06 32.73 22.55
C PHE A 742 6.54 31.29 22.53
N PRO A 743 5.85 30.83 23.60
CA PRO A 743 5.39 29.44 23.70
C PRO A 743 4.47 29.03 22.54
N LEU A 744 4.50 27.76 22.15
CA LEU A 744 3.63 27.23 21.09
C LEU A 744 2.17 27.45 21.50
N THR A 745 1.43 28.21 20.68
CA THR A 745 0.06 28.64 20.97
C THR A 745 -0.95 27.57 20.61
N ASP A 746 -0.83 26.39 21.23
CA ASP A 746 -1.70 25.24 20.98
C ASP A 746 -2.83 25.16 22.03
N GLU A 747 -4.09 25.24 21.59
CA GLU A 747 -5.26 25.13 22.47
C GLU A 747 -5.46 23.73 23.06
N PHE A 748 -4.89 22.70 22.41
CA PHE A 748 -5.06 21.30 22.77
C PHE A 748 -3.99 20.79 23.74
N ARG A 749 -2.70 20.96 23.42
CA ARG A 749 -1.58 20.46 24.26
C ARG A 749 -0.61 21.53 24.74
N GLY A 750 -0.78 22.79 24.32
CA GLY A 750 0.10 23.90 24.68
C GLY A 750 0.04 24.30 26.15
N LYS A 751 0.80 25.35 26.50
CA LYS A 751 0.92 25.90 27.86
C LYS A 751 -0.43 26.35 28.42
N HIS A 752 -1.23 27.02 27.60
CA HIS A 752 -2.58 27.45 27.93
C HIS A 752 -3.58 26.71 27.04
N ARG A 753 -4.55 26.03 27.65
CA ARG A 753 -5.48 25.11 26.97
C ARG A 753 -6.93 25.52 27.12
N GLY A 754 -7.77 25.00 26.23
CA GLY A 754 -9.22 25.19 26.25
C GLY A 754 -9.67 26.54 25.70
N ASN A 755 -10.99 26.72 25.62
CA ASN A 755 -11.60 27.90 25.01
C ASN A 755 -11.08 29.20 25.66
N ASN A 756 -10.84 30.22 24.83
CA ASN A 756 -10.36 31.54 25.22
C ASN A 756 -8.94 31.60 25.79
N CYS A 757 -8.09 30.59 25.55
CA CYS A 757 -6.68 30.65 25.96
C CYS A 757 -5.86 31.72 25.21
N GLY A 758 -6.37 32.25 24.08
CA GLY A 758 -5.69 33.24 23.25
C GLY A 758 -5.18 34.47 24.03
N LEU A 759 -5.97 35.05 24.93
CA LEU A 759 -5.55 36.20 25.74
C LEU A 759 -4.38 35.86 26.68
N LYS A 760 -4.31 34.63 27.19
CA LYS A 760 -3.20 34.19 28.03
C LYS A 760 -1.90 34.14 27.22
N TYR A 761 -1.95 33.65 25.98
CA TYR A 761 -0.81 33.70 25.07
C TYR A 761 -0.44 35.13 24.66
N VAL A 762 -1.41 36.04 24.47
CA VAL A 762 -1.11 37.47 24.25
C VAL A 762 -0.33 38.05 25.43
N ASN A 763 -0.70 37.72 26.67
CA ASN A 763 0.02 38.17 27.86
C ASN A 763 1.45 37.59 27.94
N GLU A 764 1.70 36.38 27.43
CA GLU A 764 3.07 35.86 27.30
C GLU A 764 3.92 36.77 26.41
N ILE A 765 3.38 37.26 25.29
CA ILE A 765 4.06 38.19 24.39
C ILE A 765 4.36 39.52 25.08
N GLU A 766 3.39 40.12 25.76
CA GLU A 766 3.61 41.37 26.50
C GLU A 766 4.67 41.21 27.59
N ASN A 767 4.68 40.07 28.29
CA ASN A 767 5.70 39.76 29.29
C ASN A 767 7.09 39.61 28.67
N ILE A 768 7.21 38.98 27.50
CA ILE A 768 8.48 38.88 26.76
C ILE A 768 8.97 40.28 26.36
N ILE A 769 8.11 41.10 25.76
CA ILE A 769 8.45 42.47 25.35
C ILE A 769 8.87 43.33 26.56
N LYS A 770 8.19 43.20 27.70
CA LYS A 770 8.58 43.89 28.94
C LYS A 770 9.97 43.47 29.40
N LYS A 771 10.29 42.17 29.34
CA LYS A 771 11.63 41.66 29.65
C LYS A 771 12.68 42.16 28.67
N MET A 772 12.38 42.20 27.37
CA MET A 772 13.26 42.78 26.35
C MET A 772 13.63 44.21 26.73
N LYS A 773 12.64 45.06 27.01
CA LYS A 773 12.88 46.46 27.41
C LYS A 773 13.73 46.58 28.67
N ASN A 774 13.47 45.74 29.67
CA ASN A 774 14.27 45.74 30.90
C ASN A 774 15.75 45.38 30.64
N ASN A 775 16.03 44.62 29.58
CA ASN A 775 17.38 44.26 29.15
C ASN A 775 18.00 45.28 28.17
N GLY A 776 17.30 46.39 27.86
CA GLY A 776 17.73 47.37 26.87
C GLY A 776 17.41 46.99 25.42
N ASP A 777 16.66 45.92 25.21
CA ASP A 777 16.29 45.41 23.90
C ASP A 777 14.94 45.97 23.41
N LEU A 778 14.87 46.30 22.12
CA LEU A 778 13.64 46.74 21.45
C LEU A 778 13.24 45.74 20.36
N VAL A 779 11.94 45.44 20.26
CA VAL A 779 11.42 44.53 19.22
C VAL A 779 11.54 45.17 17.83
N GLY A 780 12.20 44.47 16.90
CA GLY A 780 12.30 44.84 15.49
C GLY A 780 11.14 44.27 14.68
N ALA A 781 10.81 43.00 14.86
CA ALA A 781 9.63 42.40 14.25
C ALA A 781 9.09 41.18 14.99
N LEU A 782 7.84 40.84 14.67
CA LEU A 782 7.28 39.50 14.82
C LEU A 782 7.36 38.78 13.46
N LEU A 783 7.92 37.58 13.45
CA LEU A 783 7.90 36.66 12.30
C LEU A 783 7.10 35.41 12.69
N VAL A 784 6.01 35.13 11.98
CA VAL A 784 5.09 34.05 12.35
C VAL A 784 4.42 33.44 11.13
N GLU A 785 4.29 32.12 11.13
CA GLU A 785 3.41 31.38 10.21
C GLU A 785 1.97 31.52 10.71
N PRO A 786 0.96 31.84 9.88
CA PRO A 786 -0.45 31.89 10.32
C PRO A 786 -0.98 30.57 10.89
N ILE A 787 -0.41 29.45 10.46
CA ILE A 787 -0.60 28.11 11.03
C ILE A 787 0.80 27.54 11.22
N ILE A 788 1.17 27.18 12.45
CA ILE A 788 2.52 26.71 12.76
C ILE A 788 2.72 25.30 12.20
N SER A 789 3.39 25.20 11.04
CA SER A 789 3.43 23.95 10.27
C SER A 789 4.31 22.88 10.93
N CYS A 790 5.60 23.16 11.12
CA CYS A 790 6.54 22.22 11.74
C CYS A 790 6.21 21.94 13.22
N GLY A 791 5.45 22.82 13.87
CA GLY A 791 4.91 22.63 15.23
C GLY A 791 3.76 21.63 15.32
N GLY A 792 3.22 21.16 14.19
CA GLY A 792 2.16 20.15 14.14
C GLY A 792 0.88 20.59 13.43
N GLN A 793 0.96 21.54 12.50
CA GLN A 793 -0.20 22.16 11.83
C GLN A 793 -1.15 22.83 12.84
N ILE A 794 -0.58 23.71 13.67
CA ILE A 794 -1.28 24.34 14.80
C ILE A 794 -1.89 25.68 14.36
N GLU A 795 -3.22 25.74 14.35
CA GLU A 795 -3.95 27.00 14.18
C GLU A 795 -3.74 27.92 15.39
N LEU A 796 -3.51 29.20 15.15
CA LEU A 796 -3.40 30.18 16.23
C LEU A 796 -4.77 30.42 16.88
N PRO A 797 -4.81 30.65 18.21
CA PRO A 797 -6.06 30.93 18.90
C PRO A 797 -6.78 32.16 18.36
N LYS A 798 -8.10 32.16 18.48
CA LYS A 798 -8.93 33.31 18.09
C LYS A 798 -8.43 34.60 18.76
N ASP A 799 -8.40 35.69 17.99
CA ASP A 799 -7.95 37.03 18.39
C ASP A 799 -6.47 37.15 18.83
N PHE A 800 -5.70 36.06 18.87
CA PHE A 800 -4.27 36.11 19.24
C PHE A 800 -3.49 37.03 18.30
N LEU A 801 -3.46 36.70 17.00
CA LEU A 801 -2.64 37.41 16.02
C LEU A 801 -3.04 38.89 15.90
N LYS A 802 -4.35 39.17 15.95
CA LYS A 802 -4.93 40.52 15.94
C LYS A 802 -4.42 41.39 17.10
N ASN A 803 -4.41 40.85 18.31
CA ASN A 803 -3.93 41.57 19.49
C ASN A 803 -2.41 41.71 19.50
N VAL A 804 -1.69 40.66 19.12
CA VAL A 804 -0.22 40.70 19.05
C VAL A 804 0.25 41.72 18.02
N TYR A 805 -0.36 41.81 16.83
CA TYR A 805 0.03 42.80 15.82
C TYR A 805 -0.13 44.24 16.33
N LYS A 806 -1.17 44.52 17.12
CA LYS A 806 -1.35 45.84 17.75
C LYS A 806 -0.22 46.14 18.74
N ILE A 807 0.17 45.15 19.55
CA ILE A 807 1.26 45.28 20.52
C ILE A 807 2.58 45.54 19.78
N ILE A 808 2.93 44.71 18.79
CA ILE A 808 4.18 44.86 18.04
C ILE A 808 4.28 46.24 17.37
N LYS A 809 3.18 46.70 16.75
CA LYS A 809 3.14 48.04 16.11
C LYS A 809 3.22 49.17 17.13
N ARG A 810 2.57 49.05 18.29
CA ARG A 810 2.70 50.02 19.41
C ARG A 810 4.15 50.16 19.85
N GLU A 811 4.90 49.07 19.83
CA GLU A 811 6.32 49.05 20.20
C GLU A 811 7.26 49.53 19.08
N GLY A 812 6.73 49.86 17.90
CA GLY A 812 7.50 50.30 16.74
C GLY A 812 8.17 49.17 15.95
N GLY A 813 7.78 47.91 16.19
CA GLY A 813 8.21 46.76 15.38
C GLY A 813 7.32 46.53 14.16
N LEU A 814 7.77 45.68 13.25
CA LEU A 814 7.03 45.24 12.06
C LEU A 814 6.40 43.87 12.24
N CYS A 815 5.32 43.59 11.51
CA CYS A 815 4.68 42.27 11.49
C CYS A 815 4.98 41.57 10.15
N ILE A 816 5.64 40.41 10.19
CA ILE A 816 5.92 39.57 9.02
C ILE A 816 5.01 38.34 9.06
N SER A 817 4.25 38.11 7.98
CA SER A 817 3.53 36.85 7.77
C SER A 817 4.34 35.93 6.86
N ASP A 818 4.75 34.77 7.40
CA ASP A 818 5.36 33.71 6.62
C ASP A 818 4.26 32.84 5.98
N GLU A 819 3.95 33.11 4.71
CA GLU A 819 2.89 32.44 3.95
C GLU A 819 3.42 31.27 3.11
N ILE A 820 4.66 30.84 3.33
CA ILE A 820 5.31 29.79 2.52
C ILE A 820 4.55 28.45 2.65
N GLN A 821 3.89 28.19 3.79
CA GLN A 821 3.08 26.99 4.03
C GLN A 821 1.59 27.21 3.78
N THR A 822 1.07 28.39 4.14
CA THR A 822 -0.37 28.65 4.30
C THR A 822 -0.99 29.47 3.17
N GLY A 823 -0.17 30.10 2.33
CA GLY A 823 -0.64 30.97 1.26
C GLY A 823 -1.24 30.22 0.06
N LEU A 824 -1.59 31.00 -0.97
CA LEU A 824 -2.11 30.51 -2.25
C LEU A 824 -3.38 29.67 -2.12
N GLY A 825 -4.27 30.03 -1.20
CA GLY A 825 -5.56 29.35 -1.03
C GLY A 825 -5.49 28.01 -0.29
N ARG A 826 -4.34 27.62 0.27
CA ARG A 826 -4.15 26.35 0.99
C ARG A 826 -5.16 26.14 2.12
N VAL A 827 -5.46 27.20 2.86
CA VAL A 827 -6.41 27.18 4.00
C VAL A 827 -7.88 27.14 3.57
N GLY A 828 -8.16 27.28 2.28
CA GLY A 828 -9.49 27.18 1.68
C GLY A 828 -10.38 28.40 1.91
N GLU A 829 -10.59 28.83 3.17
CA GLU A 829 -11.46 29.97 3.46
C GLU A 829 -10.92 31.29 2.89
N LYS A 830 -9.59 31.45 2.91
CA LYS A 830 -8.87 32.65 2.53
C LYS A 830 -7.73 32.32 1.57
N PHE A 831 -7.26 33.33 0.84
CA PHE A 831 -6.15 33.14 -0.09
C PHE A 831 -4.81 33.16 0.65
N TRP A 832 -4.68 34.02 1.66
CA TRP A 832 -3.55 34.07 2.59
C TRP A 832 -3.96 33.67 4.00
N GLY A 833 -3.09 32.97 4.73
CA GLY A 833 -3.37 32.52 6.10
C GLY A 833 -3.61 33.68 7.07
N PHE A 834 -2.91 34.81 6.92
CA PHE A 834 -3.09 35.98 7.79
C PHE A 834 -4.52 36.52 7.77
N GLU A 835 -5.25 36.34 6.66
CA GLU A 835 -6.61 36.83 6.49
C GLU A 835 -7.61 36.10 7.39
N LEU A 836 -7.31 34.86 7.81
CA LEU A 836 -8.11 34.10 8.78
C LEU A 836 -8.25 34.84 10.11
N TYR A 837 -7.27 35.68 10.43
CA TYR A 837 -7.21 36.44 11.68
C TYR A 837 -7.58 37.91 11.52
N GLY A 838 -8.00 38.33 10.31
CA GLY A 838 -8.43 39.70 10.03
C GLY A 838 -7.34 40.75 10.27
N VAL A 839 -6.08 40.40 9.97
CA VAL A 839 -4.93 41.31 10.12
C VAL A 839 -4.31 41.64 8.77
N ILE A 840 -3.58 42.76 8.68
CA ILE A 840 -2.75 43.09 7.51
C ILE A 840 -1.29 43.23 8.01
N PRO A 841 -0.38 42.34 7.58
CA PRO A 841 1.04 42.42 7.93
C PRO A 841 1.72 43.62 7.26
N ASP A 842 2.96 43.86 7.65
CA ASP A 842 3.82 44.88 7.04
C ASP A 842 4.65 44.29 5.89
N ILE A 843 5.03 43.01 6.02
CA ILE A 843 5.75 42.22 5.03
C ILE A 843 5.13 40.80 4.96
N VAL A 844 5.03 40.23 3.76
CA VAL A 844 4.61 38.86 3.50
C VAL A 844 5.70 38.15 2.71
N THR A 845 6.03 36.91 3.09
CA THR A 845 6.98 36.08 2.35
C THR A 845 6.27 34.86 1.77
N ILE A 846 6.55 34.56 0.49
CA ILE A 846 5.96 33.44 -0.25
C ILE A 846 7.06 32.64 -0.96
N GLY A 847 6.83 31.34 -1.18
CA GLY A 847 7.76 30.41 -1.82
C GLY A 847 7.08 29.07 -2.08
N LYS A 848 7.83 27.94 -1.96
CA LYS A 848 7.33 26.55 -2.09
C LYS A 848 6.34 26.36 -3.25
N SER A 849 5.04 26.41 -2.95
CA SER A 849 3.93 26.26 -3.88
C SER A 849 3.94 27.27 -5.03
N PHE A 850 4.56 28.44 -4.85
CA PHE A 850 4.48 29.56 -5.80
C PHE A 850 4.98 29.23 -7.21
N GLY A 851 5.93 28.30 -7.35
CA GLY A 851 6.41 27.84 -8.66
C GLY A 851 5.99 26.43 -9.03
N ASN A 852 5.09 25.79 -8.27
CA ASN A 852 4.72 24.39 -8.43
C ASN A 852 5.94 23.42 -8.51
N GLY A 853 7.05 23.76 -7.82
CA GLY A 853 8.34 23.06 -7.88
C GLY A 853 9.48 23.83 -8.53
N HIS A 854 9.18 24.81 -9.39
CA HIS A 854 10.19 25.71 -9.94
C HIS A 854 10.71 26.68 -8.87
N PRO A 855 12.03 26.94 -8.76
CA PRO A 855 12.57 27.89 -7.79
C PRO A 855 12.09 29.33 -8.05
N VAL A 856 11.18 29.79 -7.19
CA VAL A 856 10.66 31.16 -7.18
C VAL A 856 10.03 31.45 -5.81
N ALA A 857 10.25 32.66 -5.33
CA ALA A 857 9.73 33.18 -4.08
C ALA A 857 9.63 34.71 -4.18
N ALA A 858 8.88 35.32 -3.27
CA ALA A 858 8.75 36.77 -3.25
C ALA A 858 8.57 37.33 -1.84
N VAL A 859 8.94 38.60 -1.70
CA VAL A 859 8.65 39.45 -0.54
C VAL A 859 7.70 40.54 -0.99
N ILE A 860 6.52 40.58 -0.39
CA ILE A 860 5.51 41.60 -0.65
C ILE A 860 5.46 42.51 0.56
N CYS A 861 5.56 43.82 0.38
CA CYS A 861 5.63 44.74 1.50
C CYS A 861 4.89 46.06 1.23
N LYS A 862 4.71 46.83 2.29
CA LYS A 862 4.21 48.20 2.20
C LYS A 862 5.26 49.10 1.56
N LYS A 863 4.80 50.01 0.69
CA LYS A 863 5.65 50.98 -0.01
C LYS A 863 6.66 51.70 0.88
N LYS A 864 6.24 52.20 2.05
CA LYS A 864 7.13 52.90 3.01
C LYS A 864 8.33 52.06 3.47
N ILE A 865 8.21 50.73 3.47
CA ILE A 865 9.28 49.82 3.89
C ILE A 865 10.27 49.63 2.74
N ALA A 866 9.76 49.43 1.52
CA ALA A 866 10.57 49.39 0.31
C ALA A 866 11.34 50.71 0.10
N ASP A 867 10.67 51.85 0.26
CA ASP A 867 11.29 53.18 0.12
C ASP A 867 12.44 53.38 1.12
N LYS A 868 12.27 52.90 2.36
CA LYS A 868 13.32 52.97 3.39
C LYS A 868 14.47 51.99 3.13
N PHE A 869 14.19 50.84 2.53
CA PHE A 869 15.20 49.86 2.14
C PHE A 869 16.02 50.34 0.93
N ASN A 870 15.45 51.19 0.07
CA ASN A 870 16.15 51.89 -1.01
C ASN A 870 17.07 53.00 -0.48
N ASN A 871 18.13 52.60 0.23
CA ASN A 871 19.08 53.48 0.89
C ASN A 871 20.33 53.79 0.04
N GLY A 872 20.29 53.51 -1.26
CA GLY A 872 21.39 53.68 -2.21
C GLY A 872 22.20 52.40 -2.49
N MET A 873 22.07 51.36 -1.65
CA MET A 873 22.66 50.05 -1.92
C MET A 873 21.75 49.24 -2.85
N GLU A 874 22.29 48.85 -4.00
CA GLU A 874 21.57 47.98 -4.94
C GLU A 874 21.25 46.62 -4.30
N PHE A 875 19.98 46.22 -4.36
CA PHE A 875 19.58 44.83 -4.13
C PHE A 875 19.42 44.14 -5.48
N PHE A 876 20.20 43.10 -5.72
CA PHE A 876 20.16 42.31 -6.94
C PHE A 876 20.16 40.81 -6.61
N SER A 877 19.21 40.07 -7.19
CA SER A 877 19.17 38.61 -7.18
C SER A 877 19.31 38.13 -8.62
N SER A 878 20.40 37.43 -8.95
CA SER A 878 20.73 37.06 -10.34
C SER A 878 19.62 36.29 -11.06
N PHE A 879 18.86 35.47 -10.32
CA PHE A 879 17.76 34.67 -10.85
C PHE A 879 16.38 35.14 -10.37
N GLY A 880 16.31 36.00 -9.35
CA GLY A 880 15.05 36.51 -8.82
C GLY A 880 14.33 37.34 -9.87
N GLY A 881 13.14 36.89 -10.30
CA GLY A 881 12.33 37.57 -11.30
C GLY A 881 12.75 37.31 -12.76
N ASN A 882 13.52 36.26 -13.04
CA ASN A 882 13.83 35.88 -14.43
C ASN A 882 12.55 35.54 -15.23
N PRO A 883 12.56 35.68 -16.57
CA PRO A 883 11.37 35.46 -17.40
C PRO A 883 10.67 34.12 -17.22
N VAL A 884 11.44 33.03 -17.01
CA VAL A 884 10.91 31.67 -16.87
C VAL A 884 10.22 31.52 -15.51
N SER A 885 10.86 31.91 -14.42
CA SER A 885 10.25 31.90 -13.08
C SER A 885 8.99 32.76 -13.05
N CYS A 886 9.00 33.91 -13.72
CA CYS A 886 7.83 34.77 -13.80
C CYS A 886 6.67 34.12 -14.55
N ALA A 887 6.93 33.53 -15.73
CA ALA A 887 5.91 32.85 -16.52
C ALA A 887 5.32 31.65 -15.77
N THR A 888 6.17 30.83 -15.16
CA THR A 888 5.77 29.67 -14.36
C THR A 888 4.90 30.05 -13.17
N ALA A 889 5.33 31.02 -12.35
CA ALA A 889 4.57 31.44 -11.18
C ALA A 889 3.24 32.11 -11.55
N ASN A 890 3.21 32.83 -12.67
CA ASN A 890 1.98 33.47 -13.14
C ASN A 890 0.95 32.40 -13.55
N GLU A 891 1.40 31.36 -14.25
CA GLU A 891 0.53 30.25 -14.64
C GLU A 891 0.01 29.46 -13.43
N VAL A 892 0.80 29.32 -12.35
CA VAL A 892 0.33 28.73 -11.09
C VAL A 892 -0.82 29.53 -10.48
N LEU A 893 -0.72 30.86 -10.44
CA LEU A 893 -1.81 31.72 -9.95
C LEU A 893 -3.07 31.59 -10.82
N ASN A 894 -2.90 31.58 -12.14
CA ASN A 894 -3.99 31.39 -13.10
C ASN A 894 -4.69 30.05 -12.88
N GLU A 895 -3.94 28.96 -12.75
CA GLU A 895 -4.48 27.61 -12.52
C GLU A 895 -5.29 27.54 -11.21
N ILE A 896 -4.83 28.19 -10.14
CA ILE A 896 -5.57 28.27 -8.87
C ILE A 896 -6.95 28.93 -9.07
N GLN A 897 -7.00 30.04 -9.80
CA GLN A 897 -8.24 30.75 -10.09
C GLN A 897 -9.15 29.97 -11.05
N LEU A 898 -8.63 29.58 -12.22
CA LEU A 898 -9.38 28.91 -13.28
C LEU A 898 -10.01 27.60 -12.80
N LYS A 899 -9.30 26.82 -11.99
CA LYS A 899 -9.79 25.55 -11.45
C LYS A 899 -10.48 25.68 -10.08
N ASN A 900 -10.67 26.90 -9.57
CA ASN A 900 -11.28 27.17 -8.26
C ASN A 900 -10.64 26.36 -7.12
N LEU A 901 -9.31 26.24 -7.10
CA LEU A 901 -8.60 25.32 -6.20
C LEU A 901 -8.72 25.73 -4.73
N GLN A 902 -8.85 27.02 -4.43
CA GLN A 902 -9.15 27.50 -3.08
C GLN A 902 -10.51 26.96 -2.58
N LEU A 903 -11.55 27.05 -3.40
CA LEU A 903 -12.88 26.51 -3.05
C LEU A 903 -12.84 24.99 -2.88
N ASN A 904 -12.06 24.30 -3.73
CA ASN A 904 -11.83 22.86 -3.60
C ASN A 904 -11.14 22.51 -2.27
N ALA A 905 -10.09 23.25 -1.89
CA ALA A 905 -9.41 23.08 -0.60
C ALA A 905 -10.37 23.25 0.58
N LYS A 906 -11.26 24.24 0.55
CA LYS A 906 -12.29 24.44 1.57
C LYS A 906 -13.22 23.22 1.67
N LYS A 907 -13.84 22.81 0.56
CA LYS A 907 -14.81 21.69 0.53
C LYS A 907 -14.18 20.38 1.00
N THR A 908 -12.99 20.06 0.50
CA THR A 908 -12.28 18.81 0.85
C THR A 908 -11.75 18.86 2.28
N GLY A 909 -11.24 20.00 2.74
CA GLY A 909 -10.80 20.20 4.13
C GLY A 909 -11.93 19.97 5.13
N GLU A 910 -13.09 20.61 4.93
CA GLU A 910 -14.28 20.43 5.77
C GLU A 910 -14.74 18.96 5.81
N TYR A 911 -14.72 18.28 4.65
CA TYR A 911 -15.03 16.86 4.57
C TYR A 911 -14.04 16.00 5.37
N LEU A 912 -12.73 16.22 5.22
CA LEU A 912 -11.69 15.47 5.93
C LEU A 912 -11.78 15.67 7.43
N ILE A 913 -11.93 16.91 7.91
CA ILE A 913 -12.12 17.23 9.33
C ILE A 913 -13.31 16.44 9.88
N LYS A 914 -14.47 16.50 9.21
CA LYS A 914 -15.68 15.75 9.63
C LYS A 914 -15.43 14.25 9.72
N LYS A 915 -14.70 13.66 8.78
CA LYS A 915 -14.40 12.21 8.78
C LYS A 915 -13.38 11.84 9.86
N MET A 916 -12.34 12.64 10.06
CA MET A 916 -11.34 12.43 11.11
C MET A 916 -11.94 12.55 12.51
N THR A 917 -12.82 13.53 12.75
CA THR A 917 -13.55 13.65 14.03
C THR A 917 -14.47 12.46 14.30
N LYS A 918 -15.06 11.86 13.25
CA LYS A 918 -15.83 10.62 13.40
C LYS A 918 -14.92 9.44 13.72
N LEU A 919 -13.73 9.37 13.10
CA LEU A 919 -12.76 8.31 13.32
C LEU A 919 -12.14 8.39 14.72
N SER A 920 -11.84 9.58 15.23
CA SER A 920 -11.23 9.78 16.55
C SER A 920 -12.13 9.39 17.73
N LYS A 921 -13.40 9.08 17.48
CA LYS A 921 -14.37 8.58 18.47
C LYS A 921 -14.46 7.04 18.51
N LYS A 922 -13.82 6.36 17.55
CA LYS A 922 -13.66 4.90 17.52
C LYS A 922 -12.34 4.52 18.17
#